data_AF-A0A1V6DBX3-F1
#
_entry.id   AF-A0A1V6DBX3-F1
#
_cell.length_a   1.000
_cell.length_b   1.000
_cell.length_c   1.000
_cell.angle_alpha   90.00
_cell.angle_beta   90.00
_cell.angle_gamma   90.00
#
_symmetry.space_group_name_H-M   'P 1'
#
loop_
_entity.id
_entity.type
_entity.pdbx_description
1 polymer ?
#
loop_
_entity_poly.entity_id
_entity_poly.type
_entity_poly.pdbx_seq_one_letter_code
_entity_poly.pdbx_strand_id
1 'polypeptide(L)'
;MMRHMWLVVGVLCMVSAGLSAGLVDTFDAPLPAATITNSNLPAPTVTSGGPSGYFLRLVNDGVNSQSNRYAYDRTDAGVYQNVVARFDFAGYSLDQAADGFSAALIPTGTYGTTGAGAAFGANESPNAAGVLGLGFRAYPAGTNHVTLNWNNQELARYAVATGSVNFANGVWNQAVWSIDALGPGSQQKLDLIGNVNGTPTTVTVFNQYVFGAGPFENRVQFAGRTGGLNMNVDLDNVNVSYSNPTTAPGANPAGGPVGANTLFQDFDNYGTTPFALSPNTGSPGPHVLAGGPTGNYLRLIRQTGNLNNQIGFDRVAQGQFGRIEAKWDFNVLSGADGFAFALVNTGWNGTTGTGVATSGGWEEARIANALGLGFDIYVNAGDPGPYSVNLAWNGQNVTRTIPYDYRGAWHTASATIDFVAGGANVTLDLIDKATSTPHNIFTNYFIAGVTPYESRVVFGGRTGGATTNLDLDNIEVKWLDQIAQPTDPFHWRGITGDYGTNTLWTNDVLPGGGDNAVIDVGVATSGTRYINGTGSLTVTGTGGLNVSGNLEVASGAGQQGTLHLAGDSQTRSSTDFFVANGSGSTGTVTVADNARLTVGGQHTVIGRGGVGQMTQDGGTVSLRRLFVAEGAGSGGSSYTLNDGTLTASDQINIGRSHTATFTQTGGTVTANNDLYVRNKQDGGGSSTDPATYHMTGGTLNVNGTHTVVGRGGMGHFIQDGDSTVNVRRLFVAEFGGSDGSTYTLMDGTLNASMRVEVGRSAAATFTQTGGVFNAMGALEASPDNFSILIGRDVASTYNLEGGTLNARTIRKRADSTFKFTGGRLQADLIEFDLTNTSGTMAPGHSVGTTTVNGSYTQLAGGTLEMELTTGGNDLLVVNGRVNLDGELLLLAGYDVPENTRILLIDNISSDLTTGAFADLPEGTWFGVPGVTASFAITYQGGTGNDVELTAVPEPATMGLLALAAGALGGYIRRRRS
;
A
#
# COMPACT_ATOMS: atom_id res chain seq x y z
N MET A 1 11.55 88.67 17.97
CA MET A 1 10.25 89.16 18.48
C MET A 1 9.17 88.72 17.48
N MET A 2 8.17 87.99 17.99
CA MET A 2 6.79 87.83 17.51
C MET A 2 6.46 87.43 16.05
N ARG A 3 5.83 86.24 15.96
CA ARG A 3 4.59 85.87 15.26
C ARG A 3 4.32 86.51 13.88
N HIS A 4 4.10 85.68 12.86
CA HIS A 4 2.75 85.25 12.46
C HIS A 4 2.81 84.14 11.41
N MET A 5 1.95 83.16 11.67
CA MET A 5 1.64 81.95 10.92
C MET A 5 0.99 82.30 9.59
N TRP A 6 1.50 81.76 8.47
CA TRP A 6 0.80 81.74 7.19
C TRP A 6 0.63 80.29 6.74
N LEU A 7 -0.63 79.89 6.69
CA LEU A 7 -1.13 78.68 6.08
C LEU A 7 -1.24 78.94 4.57
N VAL A 8 -0.59 78.12 3.74
CA VAL A 8 -0.95 77.97 2.33
C VAL A 8 -1.24 76.50 2.10
N VAL A 9 -2.47 76.25 1.65
CA VAL A 9 -3.06 74.96 1.36
C VAL A 9 -2.36 74.32 0.17
N GLY A 10 -1.70 73.19 0.41
CA GLY A 10 -1.24 72.24 -0.59
C GLY A 10 -2.07 70.96 -0.47
N VAL A 11 -2.60 70.54 -1.62
CA VAL A 11 -3.49 69.41 -1.87
C VAL A 11 -3.22 68.18 -0.98
N LEU A 12 -4.22 67.87 -0.16
CA LEU A 12 -4.32 66.67 0.64
C LEU A 12 -4.71 65.49 -0.26
N CYS A 13 -3.72 64.75 -0.75
CA CYS A 13 -3.95 63.37 -1.17
C CYS A 13 -3.76 62.49 0.08
N MET A 14 -4.84 62.33 0.86
CA MET A 14 -4.89 61.25 1.84
C MET A 14 -4.89 59.93 1.06
N VAL A 15 -3.72 59.35 0.84
CA VAL A 15 -3.63 57.90 0.81
C VAL A 15 -3.76 57.48 2.27
N SER A 16 -4.90 56.88 2.63
CA SER A 16 -5.00 56.12 3.86
C SER A 16 -4.00 54.96 3.78
N ALA A 17 -2.77 55.18 4.23
CA ALA A 17 -1.89 54.08 4.58
C ALA A 17 -2.54 53.42 5.80
N GLY A 18 -3.21 52.27 5.59
CA GLY A 18 -3.45 51.36 6.70
C GLY A 18 -2.10 51.10 7.35
N LEU A 19 -1.95 51.45 8.62
CA LEU A 19 -0.75 51.17 9.39
C LEU A 19 -0.51 49.65 9.33
N SER A 20 0.57 49.24 8.67
CA SER A 20 1.06 47.86 8.77
C SER A 20 1.42 47.59 10.22
N ALA A 21 0.83 46.55 10.80
CA ALA A 21 1.35 45.89 12.00
C ALA A 21 2.83 45.51 11.75
N GLY A 22 3.73 45.80 12.68
CA GLY A 22 5.15 45.55 12.49
C GLY A 22 6.08 46.03 13.61
N LEU A 23 7.18 45.30 13.79
CA LEU A 23 8.33 45.72 14.60
C LEU A 23 9.24 46.61 13.76
N VAL A 24 9.56 47.81 14.27
CA VAL A 24 10.59 48.69 13.67
C VAL A 24 11.55 49.14 14.76
N ASP A 25 12.85 48.88 14.59
CA ASP A 25 13.92 49.36 15.46
C ASP A 25 15.14 49.82 14.63
N THR A 26 15.42 51.12 14.66
CA THR A 26 16.63 51.73 14.06
C THR A 26 17.70 52.02 15.12
N PHE A 27 17.44 51.68 16.38
CA PHE A 27 18.30 51.96 17.53
C PHE A 27 18.54 53.47 17.86
N ASP A 28 17.86 54.40 17.18
CA ASP A 28 18.04 55.87 17.36
C ASP A 28 17.07 56.55 18.35
N ALA A 29 16.12 55.78 18.92
CA ALA A 29 15.13 56.13 19.95
C ALA A 29 13.75 56.69 19.50
N PRO A 30 12.65 56.37 20.25
CA PRO A 30 12.59 55.42 21.37
C PRO A 30 12.58 53.96 20.89
N LEU A 31 13.31 53.10 21.61
CA LEU A 31 13.45 51.67 21.27
C LEU A 31 12.18 50.89 21.63
N PRO A 32 11.78 49.89 20.83
CA PRO A 32 10.82 48.86 21.25
C PRO A 32 11.28 48.14 22.51
N ALA A 33 10.33 47.65 23.30
CA ALA A 33 10.65 46.86 24.49
C ALA A 33 11.33 45.53 24.07
N ALA A 34 12.46 45.23 24.69
CA ALA A 34 13.22 44.01 24.46
C ALA A 34 13.91 43.54 25.74
N THR A 35 14.14 42.23 25.84
CA THR A 35 14.89 41.60 26.94
C THR A 35 16.28 41.19 26.46
N ILE A 36 17.30 41.63 27.21
CA ILE A 36 18.71 41.29 26.98
C ILE A 36 19.11 40.11 27.87
N THR A 37 19.78 39.11 27.31
CA THR A 37 20.43 38.04 28.09
C THR A 37 21.85 37.82 27.60
N ASN A 38 22.80 37.63 28.51
CA ASN A 38 24.22 37.41 28.19
C ASN A 38 24.87 36.37 29.10
N SER A 39 25.79 35.56 28.56
CA SER A 39 26.59 34.60 29.35
C SER A 39 27.88 35.21 29.91
N ASN A 40 28.48 36.16 29.18
CA ASN A 40 29.71 36.88 29.54
C ASN A 40 29.54 38.36 29.18
N LEU A 41 30.30 39.25 29.83
CA LEU A 41 30.31 40.67 29.50
C LEU A 41 31.24 40.94 28.30
N PRO A 42 30.96 41.98 27.49
CA PRO A 42 29.83 42.91 27.62
C PRO A 42 28.49 42.31 27.17
N ALA A 43 27.38 42.81 27.74
CA ALA A 43 26.05 42.51 27.22
C ALA A 43 25.84 43.23 25.86
N PRO A 44 24.79 42.90 25.09
CA PRO A 44 24.38 43.71 23.94
C PRO A 44 24.28 45.20 24.27
N THR A 45 24.86 46.05 23.42
CA THR A 45 24.92 47.50 23.64
C THR A 45 24.57 48.26 22.38
N VAL A 46 23.77 49.32 22.52
CA VAL A 46 23.54 50.29 21.44
C VAL A 46 24.69 51.30 21.40
N THR A 47 25.29 51.48 20.21
CA THR A 47 26.44 52.35 19.99
C THR A 47 26.32 53.10 18.66
N SER A 48 26.97 54.26 18.53
CA SER A 48 26.94 55.08 17.31
C SER A 48 27.86 54.55 16.21
N GLY A 49 27.54 54.82 14.94
CA GLY A 49 28.38 54.55 13.77
C GLY A 49 27.79 53.55 12.77
N GLY A 50 26.49 53.29 12.85
CA GLY A 50 25.74 52.42 11.94
C GLY A 50 25.33 53.14 10.65
N PRO A 51 24.70 52.42 9.70
CA PRO A 51 24.24 52.98 8.43
C PRO A 51 23.20 54.11 8.61
N SER A 52 22.42 54.10 9.70
CA SER A 52 21.37 55.09 10.00
C SER A 52 21.66 55.97 11.22
N GLY A 53 22.70 55.64 12.02
CA GLY A 53 22.98 56.35 13.26
C GLY A 53 23.55 55.42 14.32
N TYR A 54 22.73 55.05 15.30
CA TYR A 54 23.04 54.05 16.31
C TYR A 54 22.70 52.64 15.82
N PHE A 55 23.39 51.63 16.33
CA PHE A 55 23.14 50.22 16.02
C PHE A 55 23.34 49.37 17.28
N LEU A 56 22.78 48.17 17.27
CA LEU A 56 22.98 47.18 18.33
C LEU A 56 24.24 46.35 18.05
N ARG A 57 25.23 46.44 18.93
CA ARG A 57 26.32 45.46 18.99
C ARG A 57 25.88 44.25 19.80
N LEU A 58 25.68 43.12 19.14
CA LEU A 58 25.17 41.87 19.73
C LEU A 58 26.27 41.06 20.39
N VAL A 59 27.41 40.87 19.71
CA VAL A 59 28.64 40.25 20.26
C VAL A 59 29.87 41.05 19.82
N ASN A 60 31.01 40.82 20.46
CA ASN A 60 32.19 41.67 20.37
C ASN A 60 33.42 40.87 19.94
N ASP A 61 34.19 41.46 19.02
CA ASP A 61 35.53 41.01 18.67
C ASP A 61 36.47 41.09 19.89
N GLY A 62 37.42 40.17 20.01
CA GLY A 62 38.34 40.06 21.15
C GLY A 62 37.74 39.45 22.43
N VAL A 63 36.46 39.05 22.44
CA VAL A 63 35.80 38.41 23.59
C VAL A 63 35.48 36.95 23.25
N ASN A 64 36.07 36.00 23.98
CA ASN A 64 35.84 34.57 23.79
C ASN A 64 34.62 34.08 24.58
N SER A 65 33.96 33.03 24.06
CA SER A 65 32.83 32.36 24.74
C SER A 65 31.67 33.29 25.10
N GLN A 66 31.45 34.35 24.32
CA GLN A 66 30.32 35.24 24.49
C GLN A 66 29.06 34.58 23.91
N SER A 67 27.93 34.69 24.57
CA SER A 67 26.65 34.17 24.09
C SER A 67 25.55 35.13 24.53
N ASN A 68 25.07 35.93 23.58
CA ASN A 68 24.18 37.04 23.83
C ASN A 68 22.86 36.88 23.06
N ARG A 69 21.76 37.33 23.65
CA ARG A 69 20.41 37.33 23.07
C ARG A 69 19.74 38.67 23.26
N TYR A 70 19.01 39.09 22.24
CA TYR A 70 18.17 40.29 22.21
C TYR A 70 16.78 39.87 21.71
N ALA A 71 15.83 39.73 22.64
CA ALA A 71 14.48 39.23 22.34
C ALA A 71 13.47 40.35 22.49
N TYR A 72 12.83 40.76 21.40
CA TYR A 72 11.78 41.78 21.43
C TYR A 72 10.54 41.27 22.15
N ASP A 73 9.83 42.15 22.82
CA ASP A 73 8.45 41.88 23.24
C ASP A 73 7.55 41.78 22.00
N ARG A 74 6.43 41.06 22.13
CA ARG A 74 5.47 40.90 21.02
C ARG A 74 4.92 42.27 20.61
N THR A 75 5.20 42.69 19.38
CA THR A 75 4.69 43.94 18.80
C THR A 75 3.29 43.78 18.22
N ASP A 76 3.00 42.61 17.64
CA ASP A 76 1.80 42.37 16.86
C ASP A 76 1.14 41.06 17.31
N ALA A 77 -0.11 41.14 17.75
CA ALA A 77 -0.86 39.99 18.25
C ALA A 77 -1.57 39.26 17.11
N GLY A 78 -1.50 37.93 17.13
CA GLY A 78 -2.20 37.08 16.17
C GLY A 78 -1.29 36.29 15.23
N VAL A 79 -1.95 35.57 14.34
CA VAL A 79 -1.32 34.65 13.39
C VAL A 79 -1.35 35.29 12.01
N TYR A 80 -0.18 35.48 11.41
CA TYR A 80 -0.03 36.20 10.15
C TYR A 80 0.40 35.29 9.02
N GLN A 81 -0.20 35.47 7.85
CA GLN A 81 0.08 34.65 6.68
C GLN A 81 1.32 35.10 5.92
N ASN A 82 1.66 36.38 5.97
CA ASN A 82 2.89 36.91 5.38
C ASN A 82 3.68 37.63 6.47
N VAL A 83 4.94 37.23 6.63
CA VAL A 83 5.92 37.90 7.49
C VAL A 83 7.14 38.22 6.64
N VAL A 84 7.54 39.49 6.64
CA VAL A 84 8.78 39.91 5.96
C VAL A 84 9.68 40.56 6.99
N ALA A 85 10.78 39.89 7.33
CA ALA A 85 11.81 40.40 8.22
C ALA A 85 12.96 41.01 7.41
N ARG A 86 13.21 42.29 7.62
CA ARG A 86 14.33 43.05 7.06
C ARG A 86 15.23 43.50 8.19
N PHE A 87 16.52 43.36 8.03
CA PHE A 87 17.49 43.93 8.97
C PHE A 87 18.84 44.09 8.29
N ASP A 88 19.56 45.13 8.70
CA ASP A 88 20.93 45.35 8.29
C ASP A 88 21.88 44.72 9.32
N PHE A 89 22.96 44.13 8.85
CA PHE A 89 23.97 43.52 9.68
C PHE A 89 25.38 43.75 9.14
N ALA A 90 26.33 43.87 10.06
CA ALA A 90 27.76 43.89 9.77
C ALA A 90 28.49 43.03 10.79
N GLY A 91 29.50 42.32 10.35
CA GLY A 91 30.43 41.62 11.22
C GLY A 91 31.86 41.92 10.82
N TYR A 92 32.76 41.93 11.80
CA TYR A 92 34.16 42.26 11.61
C TYR A 92 35.02 41.52 12.63
N SER A 93 36.24 41.17 12.21
CA SER A 93 37.27 40.72 13.14
C SER A 93 38.60 41.28 12.68
N LEU A 94 39.43 41.69 13.65
CA LEU A 94 40.83 42.04 13.39
C LEU A 94 41.72 40.80 13.16
N ASP A 95 41.23 39.61 13.55
CA ASP A 95 41.90 38.32 13.42
C ASP A 95 41.12 37.39 12.45
N GLN A 96 40.89 36.12 12.82
CA GLN A 96 40.07 35.19 12.05
C GLN A 96 38.64 35.18 12.60
N ALA A 97 37.68 35.66 11.80
CA ALA A 97 36.27 35.64 12.16
C ALA A 97 35.72 34.21 12.29
N ALA A 98 34.82 33.99 13.26
CA ALA A 98 34.17 32.71 13.49
C ALA A 98 32.78 32.86 14.12
N ASP A 99 32.08 31.72 14.22
CA ASP A 99 30.72 31.59 14.73
C ASP A 99 29.73 32.44 13.93
N GLY A 100 29.14 33.48 14.53
CA GLY A 100 28.19 34.40 13.88
C GLY A 100 26.96 34.69 14.74
N PHE A 101 25.79 34.77 14.11
CA PHE A 101 24.52 35.08 14.79
C PHE A 101 23.31 34.39 14.17
N SER A 102 22.14 34.53 14.78
CA SER A 102 20.86 34.07 14.25
C SER A 102 19.77 35.14 14.37
N ALA A 103 18.79 35.02 13.49
CA ALA A 103 17.52 35.73 13.53
C ALA A 103 16.38 34.70 13.61
N ALA A 104 15.45 34.86 14.53
CA ALA A 104 14.42 33.85 14.80
C ALA A 104 13.06 34.46 15.08
N LEU A 105 12.01 33.78 14.61
CA LEU A 105 10.63 33.95 15.06
C LEU A 105 10.35 32.89 16.13
N ILE A 106 10.15 33.34 17.37
CA ILE A 106 9.90 32.46 18.51
C ILE A 106 8.41 32.45 18.87
N PRO A 107 7.77 31.29 19.09
CA PRO A 107 6.34 31.20 19.35
C PRO A 107 5.98 31.74 20.74
N THR A 108 5.02 32.66 20.79
CA THR A 108 4.57 33.31 22.04
C THR A 108 3.93 32.33 23.01
N GLY A 109 3.25 31.30 22.50
CA GLY A 109 2.64 30.25 23.30
C GLY A 109 3.66 29.41 24.09
N THR A 110 4.91 29.35 23.63
CA THR A 110 5.99 28.59 24.28
C THR A 110 6.96 29.50 25.05
N TYR A 111 7.33 30.65 24.49
CA TYR A 111 8.36 31.54 25.05
C TYR A 111 7.80 32.85 25.61
N GLY A 112 6.49 32.93 25.80
CA GLY A 112 5.78 34.10 26.31
C GLY A 112 5.73 35.25 25.30
N THR A 113 4.91 36.25 25.61
CA THR A 113 4.82 37.49 24.85
C THR A 113 5.93 38.48 25.18
N THR A 114 6.66 38.28 26.28
CA THR A 114 7.79 39.10 26.76
C THR A 114 8.85 38.22 27.44
N GLY A 115 10.01 38.79 27.80
CA GLY A 115 11.05 38.11 28.59
C GLY A 115 12.17 37.47 27.76
N ALA A 116 13.01 36.65 28.40
CA ALA A 116 14.34 36.23 27.92
C ALA A 116 14.40 35.47 26.58
N GLY A 117 13.27 35.00 26.07
CA GLY A 117 13.16 34.33 24.77
C GLY A 117 13.75 32.92 24.75
N ALA A 118 13.89 32.34 23.56
CA ALA A 118 14.36 30.98 23.36
C ALA A 118 15.86 30.85 23.64
N ALA A 119 16.27 29.81 24.38
CA ALA A 119 17.67 29.48 24.58
C ALA A 119 18.12 28.48 23.51
N PHE A 120 19.20 28.79 22.81
CA PHE A 120 19.76 27.93 21.76
C PHE A 120 21.00 27.21 22.29
N GLY A 121 21.23 25.96 21.85
CA GLY A 121 22.44 25.21 22.23
C GLY A 121 23.73 25.88 21.73
N ALA A 122 23.66 26.50 20.55
CA ALA A 122 24.64 27.44 20.02
C ALA A 122 23.85 28.61 19.40
N ASN A 123 24.10 29.86 19.79
CA ASN A 123 23.22 30.99 19.41
C ASN A 123 23.21 31.31 17.91
N GLU A 124 24.23 30.91 17.16
CA GLU A 124 24.33 30.95 15.71
C GLU A 124 23.53 29.82 15.00
N SER A 125 22.85 28.98 15.79
CA SER A 125 22.01 27.86 15.36
C SER A 125 20.67 27.92 16.11
N PRO A 126 19.62 28.58 15.56
CA PRO A 126 18.36 28.84 16.27
C PRO A 126 17.47 27.58 16.41
N ASN A 127 18.04 26.50 16.96
CA ASN A 127 17.38 25.22 17.22
C ASN A 127 16.73 25.25 18.61
N ALA A 128 15.41 25.44 18.64
CA ALA A 128 14.58 25.23 19.82
C ALA A 128 13.15 24.83 19.39
N ALA A 129 12.37 24.29 20.33
CA ALA A 129 11.01 23.81 20.05
C ALA A 129 10.12 24.93 19.48
N GLY A 130 9.45 24.66 18.36
CA GLY A 130 8.55 25.58 17.65
C GLY A 130 9.19 26.82 17.04
N VAL A 131 10.52 26.97 17.06
CA VAL A 131 11.22 28.14 16.51
C VAL A 131 11.46 27.96 15.01
N LEU A 132 11.14 29.01 14.24
CA LEU A 132 11.57 29.18 12.85
C LEU A 132 12.70 30.20 12.83
N GLY A 133 13.86 29.87 12.26
CA GLY A 133 15.00 30.78 12.32
C GLY A 133 16.06 30.58 11.25
N LEU A 134 16.90 31.59 11.12
CA LEU A 134 18.06 31.64 10.24
C LEU A 134 19.35 31.77 11.05
N GLY A 135 20.35 30.95 10.75
CA GLY A 135 21.70 31.09 11.29
C GLY A 135 22.63 31.69 10.24
N PHE A 136 23.42 32.71 10.60
CA PHE A 136 24.43 33.37 9.76
C PHE A 136 25.81 33.07 10.32
N ARG A 137 26.61 32.30 9.58
CA ARG A 137 27.89 31.78 10.08
C ARG A 137 29.07 32.17 9.21
N ALA A 138 30.18 32.52 9.86
CA ALA A 138 31.45 32.92 9.22
C ALA A 138 32.59 31.90 9.42
N TYR A 139 32.29 30.71 9.98
CA TYR A 139 33.27 29.65 10.27
C TYR A 139 33.05 28.40 9.39
N PRO A 140 34.13 27.74 8.88
CA PRO A 140 35.55 28.12 8.97
C PRO A 140 35.86 29.49 8.36
N ALA A 141 36.89 30.18 8.88
CA ALA A 141 37.22 31.54 8.47
C ALA A 141 37.35 31.68 6.95
N GLY A 142 36.76 32.74 6.39
CA GLY A 142 36.72 32.97 4.94
C GLY A 142 35.58 32.26 4.21
N THR A 143 34.60 31.70 4.93
CA THR A 143 33.37 31.13 4.37
C THR A 143 32.15 31.83 4.95
N ASN A 144 31.06 31.92 4.16
CA ASN A 144 29.77 32.36 4.66
C ASN A 144 28.76 31.23 4.48
N HIS A 145 28.00 30.93 5.54
CA HIS A 145 26.91 30.00 5.48
C HIS A 145 25.65 30.61 6.08
N VAL A 146 24.51 30.32 5.46
CA VAL A 146 23.20 30.54 6.07
C VAL A 146 22.56 29.18 6.33
N THR A 147 21.97 29.00 7.51
CA THR A 147 21.15 27.83 7.84
C THR A 147 19.68 28.22 7.96
N LEU A 148 18.79 27.34 7.49
CA LEU A 148 17.34 27.42 7.72
C LEU A 148 16.96 26.37 8.75
N ASN A 149 16.30 26.78 9.82
CA ASN A 149 16.04 25.95 10.99
C ASN A 149 14.55 25.97 11.34
N TRP A 150 13.99 24.82 11.71
CA TRP A 150 12.61 24.68 12.14
C TRP A 150 12.49 23.65 13.26
N ASN A 151 11.72 23.99 14.30
CA ASN A 151 11.30 23.08 15.37
C ASN A 151 12.45 22.22 15.93
N ASN A 152 13.48 22.90 16.43
CA ASN A 152 14.67 22.30 17.04
C ASN A 152 15.61 21.54 16.06
N GLN A 153 15.50 21.75 14.76
CA GLN A 153 16.35 21.10 13.75
C GLN A 153 16.89 22.07 12.69
N GLU A 154 18.10 21.82 12.21
CA GLU A 154 18.66 22.48 11.01
C GLU A 154 18.13 21.74 9.77
N LEU A 155 17.33 22.42 8.94
CA LEU A 155 16.73 21.83 7.75
C LEU A 155 17.66 21.86 6.55
N ALA A 156 18.40 22.97 6.40
CA ALA A 156 19.28 23.19 5.27
C ALA A 156 20.43 24.16 5.61
N ARG A 157 21.52 24.06 4.85
CA ARG A 157 22.70 24.94 4.94
C ARG A 157 23.14 25.34 3.54
N TYR A 158 23.28 26.66 3.32
CA TYR A 158 23.62 27.25 2.03
C TYR A 158 24.94 28.01 2.15
N ALA A 159 25.88 27.73 1.25
CA ALA A 159 27.09 28.53 1.11
C ALA A 159 26.77 29.85 0.39
N VAL A 160 27.30 30.96 0.89
CA VAL A 160 27.20 32.28 0.25
C VAL A 160 28.60 32.71 -0.18
N ALA A 161 28.75 33.11 -1.45
CA ALA A 161 30.04 33.56 -1.95
C ALA A 161 30.47 34.87 -1.26
N THR A 162 31.63 34.85 -0.62
CA THR A 162 32.19 36.00 0.13
C THR A 162 32.52 37.20 -0.74
N GLY A 163 32.64 37.01 -2.06
CA GLY A 163 32.78 38.09 -3.04
C GLY A 163 31.48 38.84 -3.33
N SER A 164 30.31 38.24 -3.06
CA SER A 164 29.00 38.87 -3.28
C SER A 164 28.47 39.54 -2.01
N VAL A 165 28.49 38.79 -0.90
CA VAL A 165 28.08 39.28 0.42
C VAL A 165 29.10 38.73 1.42
N ASN A 166 29.71 39.59 2.25
CA ASN A 166 30.72 39.18 3.22
C ASN A 166 30.24 39.45 4.64
N PHE A 167 30.24 38.42 5.50
CA PHE A 167 29.72 38.54 6.87
C PHE A 167 30.74 39.10 7.87
N ALA A 168 32.01 39.28 7.48
CA ALA A 168 33.12 39.49 8.41
C ALA A 168 34.09 40.62 8.02
N ASN A 169 33.79 41.45 7.02
CA ASN A 169 34.68 42.52 6.54
C ASN A 169 34.29 43.94 7.01
N GLY A 170 33.34 44.07 7.93
CA GLY A 170 32.84 45.34 8.46
C GLY A 170 31.93 46.12 7.50
N VAL A 171 31.56 45.55 6.36
CA VAL A 171 30.61 46.15 5.43
C VAL A 171 29.18 45.80 5.87
N TRP A 172 28.29 46.81 5.84
CA TRP A 172 26.87 46.62 6.11
C TRP A 172 26.17 45.91 4.95
N ASN A 173 25.45 44.85 5.28
CA ASN A 173 24.63 44.04 4.39
C ASN A 173 23.19 44.05 4.87
N GLN A 174 22.22 43.75 4.01
CA GLN A 174 20.82 43.58 4.39
C GLN A 174 20.35 42.16 4.16
N ALA A 175 19.60 41.63 5.11
CA ALA A 175 18.82 40.41 4.94
C ALA A 175 17.34 40.77 4.68
N VAL A 176 16.74 40.15 3.68
CA VAL A 176 15.29 40.21 3.41
C VAL A 176 14.76 38.79 3.45
N TRP A 177 14.11 38.44 4.56
CA TRP A 177 13.53 37.13 4.80
C TRP A 177 12.01 37.19 4.68
N SER A 178 11.47 36.60 3.61
CA SER A 178 10.03 36.47 3.37
C SER A 178 9.53 35.09 3.79
N ILE A 179 8.41 35.10 4.50
CA ILE A 179 7.71 33.93 5.03
C ILE A 179 6.27 34.04 4.54
N ASP A 180 5.95 33.24 3.54
CA ASP A 180 4.61 33.17 2.96
C ASP A 180 3.98 31.86 3.38
N ALA A 181 2.93 31.93 4.18
CA ALA A 181 2.14 30.77 4.55
C ALA A 181 1.70 30.00 3.30
N LEU A 182 1.80 28.68 3.33
CA LEU A 182 1.37 27.83 2.23
C LEU A 182 0.98 26.45 2.77
N GLY A 183 -0.32 26.14 2.75
CA GLY A 183 -0.86 24.89 3.32
C GLY A 183 -0.44 24.67 4.79
N PRO A 184 0.09 23.49 5.17
CA PRO A 184 0.53 23.17 6.54
C PRO A 184 1.92 23.73 6.92
N GLY A 185 2.46 24.67 6.14
CA GLY A 185 3.83 25.15 6.26
C GLY A 185 3.97 26.57 5.72
N SER A 186 5.18 26.95 5.33
CA SER A 186 5.41 28.24 4.69
C SER A 186 6.53 28.18 3.65
N GLN A 187 6.35 28.93 2.56
CA GLN A 187 7.40 29.25 1.62
C GLN A 187 8.34 30.29 2.24
N GLN A 188 9.62 29.93 2.30
CA GLN A 188 10.69 30.71 2.91
C GLN A 188 11.61 31.22 1.80
N LYS A 189 11.83 32.53 1.71
CA LYS A 189 12.79 33.11 0.79
C LYS A 189 13.74 34.04 1.54
N LEU A 190 15.04 33.88 1.31
CA LEU A 190 16.05 34.82 1.81
C LEU A 190 16.81 35.44 0.64
N ASP A 191 16.72 36.75 0.52
CA ASP A 191 17.61 37.56 -0.30
C ASP A 191 18.60 38.30 0.61
N LEU A 192 19.89 38.24 0.25
CA LEU A 192 20.94 39.04 0.87
C LEU A 192 21.40 40.13 -0.09
N ILE A 193 21.51 41.35 0.42
CA ILE A 193 21.98 42.51 -0.33
C ILE A 193 23.30 42.95 0.30
N GLY A 194 24.41 42.68 -0.38
CA GLY A 194 25.75 43.03 0.09
C GLY A 194 26.06 44.51 -0.16
N ASN A 195 26.77 45.14 0.77
CA ASN A 195 27.24 46.53 0.68
C ASN A 195 26.13 47.56 0.40
N VAL A 196 25.19 47.68 1.34
CA VAL A 196 24.03 48.59 1.22
C VAL A 196 24.40 50.07 1.13
N ASN A 197 25.57 50.44 1.65
CA ASN A 197 26.09 51.81 1.61
C ASN A 197 26.96 52.10 0.36
N GLY A 198 27.23 51.10 -0.47
CA GLY A 198 28.10 51.20 -1.64
C GLY A 198 27.37 50.80 -2.92
N THR A 199 27.92 49.84 -3.67
CA THR A 199 27.25 49.25 -4.85
C THR A 199 26.60 47.95 -4.42
N PRO A 200 25.26 47.89 -4.29
CA PRO A 200 24.59 46.71 -3.76
C PRO A 200 24.71 45.50 -4.69
N THR A 201 24.96 44.32 -4.10
CA THR A 201 24.90 43.03 -4.81
C THR A 201 23.84 42.14 -4.18
N THR A 202 22.83 41.71 -4.95
CA THR A 202 21.74 40.86 -4.43
C THR A 202 21.99 39.39 -4.74
N VAL A 203 21.86 38.54 -3.73
CA VAL A 203 21.94 37.07 -3.83
C VAL A 203 20.71 36.46 -3.18
N THR A 204 19.90 35.72 -3.94
CA THR A 204 18.89 34.83 -3.38
C THR A 204 19.58 33.59 -2.83
N VAL A 205 19.57 33.43 -1.51
CA VAL A 205 20.26 32.31 -0.83
C VAL A 205 19.42 31.04 -0.91
N PHE A 206 18.12 31.16 -0.70
CA PHE A 206 17.17 30.07 -0.86
C PHE A 206 15.76 30.60 -1.16
N ASN A 207 14.96 29.73 -1.77
CA ASN A 207 13.52 29.86 -1.91
C ASN A 207 12.91 28.47 -1.70
N GLN A 208 12.59 28.12 -0.45
CA GLN A 208 12.27 26.76 -0.02
C GLN A 208 10.99 26.70 0.81
N TYR A 209 10.15 25.71 0.54
CA TYR A 209 9.02 25.37 1.41
C TYR A 209 9.50 24.67 2.69
N VAL A 210 8.96 25.09 3.84
CA VAL A 210 9.17 24.46 5.14
C VAL A 210 7.86 23.88 5.65
N PHE A 211 7.77 22.56 5.62
CA PHE A 211 6.64 21.82 6.14
C PHE A 211 6.52 21.94 7.66
N GLY A 212 5.29 22.10 8.17
CA GLY A 212 4.99 22.26 9.59
C GLY A 212 5.21 23.68 10.12
N ALA A 213 5.98 24.52 9.43
CA ALA A 213 6.17 25.94 9.77
C ALA A 213 5.01 26.81 9.24
N GLY A 214 3.76 26.40 9.54
CA GLY A 214 2.58 27.20 9.20
C GLY A 214 2.55 28.52 9.99
N PRO A 215 1.59 29.41 9.72
CA PRO A 215 1.41 30.63 10.51
C PRO A 215 1.29 30.35 12.01
N PHE A 216 2.10 31.03 12.81
CA PHE A 216 2.01 30.99 14.27
C PHE A 216 2.23 32.38 14.86
N GLU A 217 1.64 32.63 16.04
CA GLU A 217 1.89 33.87 16.77
C GLU A 217 3.33 33.87 17.30
N ASN A 218 4.09 34.91 16.98
CA ASN A 218 5.52 34.95 17.20
C ASN A 218 6.02 36.33 17.68
N ARG A 219 7.26 36.34 18.18
CA ARG A 219 8.05 37.56 18.39
C ARG A 219 9.47 37.35 17.89
N VAL A 220 10.19 38.44 17.67
CA VAL A 220 11.52 38.43 17.03
C VAL A 220 12.62 38.28 18.07
N GLN A 221 13.61 37.44 17.78
CA GLN A 221 14.81 37.31 18.59
C GLN A 221 16.06 37.27 17.71
N PHE A 222 17.09 38.01 18.12
CA PHE A 222 18.45 37.86 17.62
C PHE A 222 19.34 37.23 18.69
N ALA A 223 20.27 36.37 18.26
CA ALA A 223 21.22 35.73 19.17
C ALA A 223 22.59 35.59 18.52
N GLY A 224 23.66 35.94 19.25
CA GLY A 224 25.04 35.87 18.75
C GLY A 224 25.93 35.05 19.67
N ARG A 225 27.01 34.49 19.12
CA ARG A 225 28.02 33.76 19.88
C ARG A 225 29.43 34.05 19.38
N THR A 226 30.39 33.96 20.30
CA THR A 226 31.81 33.76 20.01
C THR A 226 32.33 32.52 20.73
N GLY A 227 33.38 31.91 20.19
CA GLY A 227 33.99 30.67 20.64
C GLY A 227 35.45 30.88 21.05
N GLY A 228 36.34 30.04 20.52
CA GLY A 228 37.80 30.21 20.64
C GLY A 228 38.38 31.21 19.63
N LEU A 229 37.64 31.47 18.56
CA LEU A 229 37.79 32.59 17.64
C LEU A 229 36.57 33.51 17.81
N ASN A 230 36.67 34.77 17.41
CA ASN A 230 35.65 35.78 17.72
C ASN A 230 35.47 36.79 16.58
N MET A 231 34.37 37.53 16.63
CA MET A 231 34.04 38.65 15.75
C MET A 231 32.98 39.51 16.44
N ASN A 232 32.84 40.78 16.06
CA ASN A 232 31.63 41.52 16.40
C ASN A 232 30.49 41.15 15.44
N VAL A 233 29.26 41.28 15.94
CA VAL A 233 28.05 41.26 15.12
C VAL A 233 27.25 42.47 15.51
N ASP A 234 26.98 43.30 14.52
CA ASP A 234 26.28 44.57 14.64
C ASP A 234 24.98 44.49 13.82
N LEU A 235 23.87 45.00 14.37
CA LEU A 235 22.53 44.98 13.79
C LEU A 235 21.94 46.39 13.74
N ASP A 236 21.32 46.75 12.63
CA ASP A 236 20.62 48.03 12.44
C ASP A 236 19.36 47.82 11.57
N ASN A 237 18.45 48.81 11.52
CA ASN A 237 17.26 48.83 10.67
C ASN A 237 16.41 47.56 10.71
N VAL A 238 16.11 47.04 11.92
CA VAL A 238 15.23 45.89 12.08
C VAL A 238 13.80 46.31 11.75
N ASN A 239 13.22 45.74 10.70
CA ASN A 239 11.86 45.96 10.28
C ASN A 239 11.18 44.62 9.96
N VAL A 240 10.26 44.18 10.81
CA VAL A 240 9.47 42.97 10.57
C VAL A 240 8.02 43.37 10.36
N SER A 241 7.54 43.25 9.12
CA SER A 241 6.17 43.55 8.76
C SER A 241 5.31 42.30 8.79
N TYR A 242 4.12 42.42 9.38
CA TYR A 242 3.13 41.36 9.48
C TYR A 242 1.92 41.73 8.63
N SER A 243 1.56 40.88 7.66
CA SER A 243 0.38 41.10 6.84
C SER A 243 -0.45 39.82 6.66
N ASN A 244 -1.77 39.98 6.72
CA ASN A 244 -2.69 39.02 6.14
C ASN A 244 -2.95 39.50 4.70
N PRO A 245 -3.03 38.61 3.70
CA PRO A 245 -3.15 39.04 2.31
C PRO A 245 -4.31 40.02 2.16
N THR A 246 -4.05 41.21 1.60
CA THR A 246 -5.06 42.21 1.23
C THR A 246 -5.88 41.81 0.00
N THR A 247 -5.72 40.59 -0.48
CA THR A 247 -6.52 39.99 -1.55
C THR A 247 -6.71 38.52 -1.21
N ALA A 248 -7.96 38.12 -0.93
CA ALA A 248 -8.37 36.75 -1.17
C ALA A 248 -7.97 36.41 -2.61
N PRO A 249 -7.09 35.44 -2.84
CA PRO A 249 -6.64 35.20 -4.19
C PRO A 249 -7.76 34.64 -5.06
N GLY A 250 -7.99 35.35 -6.18
CA GLY A 250 -8.32 34.80 -7.48
C GLY A 250 -9.54 33.89 -7.56
N ALA A 251 -10.63 34.44 -8.09
CA ALA A 251 -11.59 33.64 -8.83
C ALA A 251 -10.86 32.81 -9.91
N ASN A 252 -11.28 31.56 -10.05
CA ASN A 252 -11.12 30.68 -11.20
C ASN A 252 -10.73 31.44 -12.50
N PRO A 253 -9.60 31.12 -13.16
CA PRO A 253 -9.26 31.65 -14.48
C PRO A 253 -10.33 31.37 -15.55
N ALA A 254 -11.23 30.40 -15.31
CA ALA A 254 -12.38 30.06 -16.13
C ALA A 254 -13.73 30.69 -15.70
N GLY A 255 -13.72 31.68 -14.79
CA GLY A 255 -14.84 32.63 -14.65
C GLY A 255 -16.13 32.12 -13.97
N GLY A 256 -16.03 31.34 -12.90
CA GLY A 256 -17.19 30.98 -12.06
C GLY A 256 -16.91 31.08 -10.55
N PRO A 257 -17.91 31.40 -9.70
CA PRO A 257 -17.79 31.30 -8.24
C PRO A 257 -17.55 29.84 -7.83
N VAL A 258 -16.67 29.61 -6.85
CA VAL A 258 -16.50 28.28 -6.23
C VAL A 258 -17.80 27.95 -5.48
N GLY A 259 -18.55 26.96 -5.95
CA GLY A 259 -19.81 26.54 -5.34
C GLY A 259 -19.60 25.76 -4.03
N ALA A 260 -20.63 25.67 -3.20
CA ALA A 260 -20.68 24.67 -2.13
C ALA A 260 -20.50 23.27 -2.76
N ASN A 261 -19.70 22.38 -2.15
CA ASN A 261 -19.35 21.05 -2.67
C ASN A 261 -18.35 21.01 -3.86
N THR A 262 -17.47 22.01 -3.97
CA THR A 262 -16.36 22.00 -4.95
C THR A 262 -15.01 22.14 -4.25
N LEU A 263 -14.08 21.25 -4.60
CA LEU A 263 -12.66 21.33 -4.25
C LEU A 263 -11.92 22.04 -5.38
N PHE A 264 -11.06 23.01 -5.05
CA PHE A 264 -10.20 23.70 -6.02
C PHE A 264 -8.82 23.99 -5.44
N GLN A 265 -7.76 23.62 -6.17
CA GLN A 265 -6.37 23.89 -5.83
C GLN A 265 -5.48 23.98 -7.09
N ASP A 266 -4.88 25.14 -7.32
CA ASP A 266 -3.96 25.45 -8.43
C ASP A 266 -2.53 25.76 -7.96
N PHE A 267 -2.27 25.74 -6.65
CA PHE A 267 -0.98 26.03 -6.01
C PHE A 267 -0.37 27.41 -6.32
N ASP A 268 -1.05 28.25 -7.11
CA ASP A 268 -0.71 29.65 -7.36
C ASP A 268 -0.97 30.51 -6.14
N ASN A 269 -2.00 30.13 -5.38
CA ASN A 269 -2.45 30.80 -4.18
C ASN A 269 -3.02 29.78 -3.18
N TYR A 270 -3.51 30.21 -2.01
CA TYR A 270 -3.98 29.28 -0.97
C TYR A 270 -5.15 28.35 -1.37
N GLY A 271 -5.74 28.49 -2.56
CA GLY A 271 -7.01 27.85 -2.92
C GLY A 271 -8.10 28.17 -1.89
N THR A 272 -9.30 27.61 -2.06
CA THR A 272 -10.35 27.67 -1.01
C THR A 272 -10.41 26.39 -0.18
N THR A 273 -9.74 25.32 -0.62
CA THR A 273 -9.79 24.00 0.01
C THR A 273 -8.53 23.73 0.83
N PRO A 274 -8.65 23.57 2.17
CA PRO A 274 -7.53 23.13 2.99
C PRO A 274 -7.01 21.75 2.58
N PHE A 275 -5.70 21.57 2.70
CA PHE A 275 -5.02 20.30 2.41
C PHE A 275 -3.85 20.08 3.37
N ALA A 276 -3.49 18.81 3.53
CA ALA A 276 -2.32 18.36 4.26
C ALA A 276 -1.35 17.65 3.31
N LEU A 277 -0.05 17.83 3.56
CA LEU A 277 1.03 17.13 2.87
C LEU A 277 1.67 16.15 3.85
N SER A 278 2.14 14.99 3.38
CA SER A 278 2.93 14.08 4.22
C SER A 278 4.10 13.49 3.45
N PRO A 279 5.33 13.62 3.97
CA PRO A 279 6.46 12.79 3.60
C PRO A 279 6.45 11.52 4.47
N ASN A 280 5.73 10.47 4.07
CA ASN A 280 5.61 9.28 4.92
C ASN A 280 6.95 8.54 5.11
N THR A 281 7.80 8.50 4.07
CA THR A 281 9.16 7.96 4.15
C THR A 281 10.08 8.73 3.19
N GLY A 282 11.22 9.22 3.69
CA GLY A 282 12.27 9.86 2.88
C GLY A 282 12.23 11.40 2.82
N SER A 283 13.39 12.00 2.57
CA SER A 283 13.57 13.44 2.32
C SER A 283 14.09 13.61 0.89
N PRO A 284 13.55 14.57 0.11
CA PRO A 284 12.69 15.67 0.54
C PRO A 284 11.18 15.40 0.36
N GLY A 285 10.34 16.04 1.19
CA GLY A 285 8.87 15.96 1.10
C GLY A 285 8.26 16.87 0.02
N PRO A 286 6.93 16.88 -0.19
CA PRO A 286 6.29 17.66 -1.26
C PRO A 286 6.61 19.16 -1.19
N HIS A 287 6.61 19.84 -2.33
CA HIS A 287 6.86 21.30 -2.41
C HIS A 287 6.24 21.91 -3.67
N VAL A 288 5.99 23.21 -3.60
CA VAL A 288 5.44 23.98 -4.72
C VAL A 288 6.59 24.62 -5.50
N LEU A 289 6.48 24.59 -6.83
CA LEU A 289 7.46 25.09 -7.79
C LEU A 289 6.76 25.97 -8.83
N ALA A 290 7.46 26.95 -9.40
CA ALA A 290 6.96 27.73 -10.53
C ALA A 290 7.17 27.00 -11.88
N GLY A 291 6.39 27.38 -12.89
CA GLY A 291 6.50 26.87 -14.27
C GLY A 291 5.55 25.72 -14.61
N GLY A 292 4.45 25.59 -13.86
CA GLY A 292 3.34 24.71 -14.16
C GLY A 292 2.45 25.23 -15.29
N PRO A 293 1.42 24.47 -15.69
CA PRO A 293 0.46 24.86 -16.71
C PRO A 293 -0.15 26.26 -16.53
N THR A 294 -0.41 26.68 -15.28
CA THR A 294 -1.03 27.98 -14.96
C THR A 294 -0.24 28.85 -13.99
N GLY A 295 0.97 28.44 -13.62
CA GLY A 295 1.84 29.23 -12.75
C GLY A 295 2.69 28.32 -11.87
N ASN A 296 2.31 28.18 -10.61
CA ASN A 296 2.91 27.26 -9.67
C ASN A 296 2.27 25.87 -9.77
N TYR A 297 2.98 24.83 -9.33
CA TYR A 297 2.47 23.46 -9.27
C TYR A 297 3.07 22.75 -8.06
N LEU A 298 2.40 21.71 -7.58
CA LEU A 298 2.92 20.83 -6.53
C LEU A 298 3.78 19.72 -7.15
N ARG A 299 5.07 19.67 -6.83
CA ARG A 299 5.86 18.46 -7.02
C ARG A 299 5.70 17.56 -5.80
N LEU A 300 4.94 16.48 -5.97
CA LEU A 300 4.58 15.54 -4.91
C LEU A 300 5.71 14.54 -4.62
N ILE A 301 6.29 13.91 -5.65
CA ILE A 301 7.50 13.07 -5.53
C ILE A 301 8.60 13.56 -6.49
N ARG A 302 9.85 13.24 -6.16
CA ARG A 302 11.04 13.66 -6.92
C ARG A 302 11.90 12.47 -7.31
N GLN A 303 12.85 12.68 -8.21
CA GLN A 303 13.90 11.72 -8.57
C GLN A 303 14.86 11.42 -7.39
N THR A 304 14.34 10.82 -6.35
CA THR A 304 15.00 10.39 -5.11
C THR A 304 14.41 9.05 -4.74
N GLY A 305 15.23 8.07 -4.36
CA GLY A 305 14.75 6.72 -4.06
C GLY A 305 13.94 6.64 -2.77
N ASN A 306 13.02 5.68 -2.72
CA ASN A 306 12.21 5.32 -1.54
C ASN A 306 11.33 6.46 -0.97
N LEU A 307 10.94 7.43 -1.79
CA LEU A 307 9.89 8.39 -1.43
C LEU A 307 8.51 7.74 -1.40
N ASN A 308 7.68 8.15 -0.45
CA ASN A 308 6.26 7.86 -0.39
C ASN A 308 5.55 9.10 0.16
N ASN A 309 5.00 9.91 -0.75
CA ASN A 309 4.47 11.22 -0.41
C ASN A 309 2.98 11.30 -0.76
N GLN A 310 2.24 12.06 0.06
CA GLN A 310 0.80 12.26 -0.11
C GLN A 310 0.41 13.73 -0.02
N ILE A 311 -0.67 14.07 -0.73
CA ILE A 311 -1.48 15.25 -0.48
C ILE A 311 -2.93 14.81 -0.24
N GLY A 312 -3.49 15.19 0.90
CA GLY A 312 -4.87 14.89 1.27
C GLY A 312 -5.64 16.18 1.46
N PHE A 313 -6.80 16.27 0.84
CA PHE A 313 -7.67 17.44 0.95
C PHE A 313 -8.73 17.21 2.00
N ASP A 314 -9.08 18.28 2.70
CA ASP A 314 -10.16 18.27 3.67
C ASP A 314 -11.50 18.12 2.95
N ARG A 315 -12.48 17.57 3.66
CA ARG A 315 -13.83 17.38 3.15
C ARG A 315 -14.48 18.72 2.80
N VAL A 316 -14.82 18.90 1.52
CA VAL A 316 -15.54 20.09 1.01
C VAL A 316 -17.03 19.86 0.75
N ALA A 317 -17.47 18.60 0.72
CA ALA A 317 -18.83 18.20 0.41
C ALA A 317 -19.32 17.18 1.46
N GLN A 318 -20.48 17.46 2.09
CA GLN A 318 -21.03 16.59 3.13
C GLN A 318 -22.05 15.59 2.54
N GLY A 319 -21.84 14.33 2.90
CA GLY A 319 -22.50 13.07 2.54
C GLY A 319 -22.45 12.64 1.08
N GLN A 320 -23.53 12.04 0.60
CA GLN A 320 -23.56 11.27 -0.64
C GLN A 320 -24.03 12.09 -1.83
N PHE A 321 -23.49 11.76 -3.01
CA PHE A 321 -23.71 12.48 -4.25
C PHE A 321 -23.90 11.49 -5.39
N GLY A 322 -24.83 11.77 -6.30
CA GLY A 322 -25.13 10.92 -7.45
C GLY A 322 -24.05 10.97 -8.52
N ARG A 323 -23.23 12.03 -8.54
CA ARG A 323 -22.16 12.20 -9.50
C ARG A 323 -20.96 12.92 -8.90
N ILE A 324 -19.76 12.49 -9.27
CA ILE A 324 -18.51 13.18 -8.96
C ILE A 324 -17.76 13.45 -10.27
N GLU A 325 -17.35 14.69 -10.48
CA GLU A 325 -16.46 15.08 -11.59
C GLU A 325 -15.12 15.51 -11.00
N ALA A 326 -14.03 14.89 -11.46
CA ALA A 326 -12.68 15.22 -11.03
C ALA A 326 -11.81 15.60 -12.23
N LYS A 327 -11.11 16.72 -12.12
CA LYS A 327 -10.13 17.19 -13.10
C LYS A 327 -8.85 17.59 -12.39
N TRP A 328 -7.72 17.26 -12.97
CA TRP A 328 -6.43 17.75 -12.51
C TRP A 328 -5.43 17.73 -13.64
N ASP A 329 -4.47 18.63 -13.58
CA ASP A 329 -3.28 18.58 -14.44
C ASP A 329 -2.19 17.79 -13.73
N PHE A 330 -1.48 16.95 -14.48
CA PHE A 330 -0.31 16.26 -13.97
C PHE A 330 0.79 16.14 -15.03
N ASN A 331 2.02 16.01 -14.56
CA ASN A 331 3.17 15.58 -15.34
C ASN A 331 3.95 14.55 -14.53
N VAL A 332 4.27 13.42 -15.18
CA VAL A 332 5.08 12.36 -14.57
C VAL A 332 6.20 11.99 -15.52
N LEU A 333 7.45 11.90 -15.03
CA LEU A 333 8.59 11.51 -15.86
C LEU A 333 8.70 9.99 -15.98
N SER A 334 9.55 9.51 -16.90
CA SER A 334 9.95 8.09 -16.90
C SER A 334 10.68 7.72 -15.60
N GLY A 335 10.60 6.46 -15.20
CA GLY A 335 11.17 5.98 -13.94
C GLY A 335 10.23 5.03 -13.22
N ALA A 336 10.21 5.09 -11.89
CA ALA A 336 9.33 4.29 -11.04
C ALA A 336 8.90 5.09 -9.80
N ASP A 337 7.82 4.71 -9.10
CA ASP A 337 6.88 3.61 -9.45
C ASP A 337 5.61 4.17 -10.09
N GLY A 338 5.12 5.31 -9.61
CA GLY A 338 3.94 5.97 -10.15
C GLY A 338 3.13 6.68 -9.06
N PHE A 339 1.84 6.90 -9.32
CA PHE A 339 0.98 7.69 -8.45
C PHE A 339 -0.50 7.30 -8.55
N ALA A 340 -1.34 7.85 -7.66
CA ALA A 340 -2.77 7.73 -7.78
C ALA A 340 -3.54 8.98 -7.36
N PHE A 341 -4.76 9.05 -7.88
CA PHE A 341 -5.89 9.81 -7.35
C PHE A 341 -6.85 8.85 -6.64
N ALA A 342 -7.38 9.25 -5.49
CA ALA A 342 -8.36 8.46 -4.77
C ALA A 342 -9.49 9.30 -4.16
N LEU A 343 -10.72 8.78 -4.26
CA LEU A 343 -11.87 9.20 -3.47
C LEU A 343 -11.94 8.32 -2.25
N VAL A 344 -11.47 8.81 -1.10
CA VAL A 344 -11.42 8.04 0.14
C VAL A 344 -12.67 8.29 0.97
N ASN A 345 -13.25 7.23 1.52
CA ASN A 345 -14.43 7.32 2.37
C ASN A 345 -14.09 8.01 3.70
N THR A 346 -14.82 9.08 4.02
CA THR A 346 -14.54 9.93 5.19
C THR A 346 -14.88 9.25 6.52
N GLY A 347 -15.81 8.28 6.53
CA GLY A 347 -16.13 7.48 7.71
C GLY A 347 -14.98 6.57 8.16
N TRP A 348 -14.10 6.20 7.22
CA TRP A 348 -12.96 5.31 7.46
C TRP A 348 -11.62 6.05 7.51
N ASN A 349 -11.45 7.06 6.65
CA ASN A 349 -10.17 7.78 6.47
C ASN A 349 -10.19 9.20 7.06
N GLY A 350 -11.20 9.51 7.88
CA GLY A 350 -11.43 10.81 8.47
C GLY A 350 -11.83 11.88 7.44
N THR A 351 -12.19 13.06 7.94
CA THR A 351 -12.60 14.21 7.11
C THR A 351 -11.43 15.13 6.71
N THR A 352 -10.21 14.89 7.23
CA THR A 352 -9.01 15.72 7.02
C THR A 352 -7.75 14.84 6.98
N GLY A 353 -6.61 15.41 6.53
CA GLY A 353 -5.28 14.79 6.67
C GLY A 353 -4.86 13.79 5.58
N THR A 354 -3.72 13.12 5.78
CA THR A 354 -3.03 12.27 4.77
C THR A 354 -2.82 10.81 5.20
N GLY A 355 -3.52 10.34 6.24
CA GLY A 355 -3.29 9.02 6.85
C GLY A 355 -3.84 7.82 6.04
N VAL A 356 -3.70 7.83 4.72
CA VAL A 356 -4.24 6.77 3.84
C VAL A 356 -3.15 5.73 3.57
N ALA A 357 -3.50 4.46 3.80
CA ALA A 357 -2.66 3.31 3.48
C ALA A 357 -3.12 2.66 2.17
N THR A 358 -2.16 2.22 1.36
CA THR A 358 -2.42 1.46 0.13
C THR A 358 -1.88 0.04 0.27
N SER A 359 -2.58 -0.95 -0.25
CA SER A 359 -2.10 -2.33 -0.35
C SER A 359 -1.53 -2.57 -1.75
N GLY A 360 -0.20 -2.53 -1.90
CA GLY A 360 0.48 -2.76 -3.18
C GLY A 360 1.12 -1.53 -3.83
N GLY A 361 1.08 -0.35 -3.19
CA GLY A 361 1.70 0.87 -3.70
C GLY A 361 0.70 1.92 -4.19
N TRP A 362 1.17 3.11 -4.56
CA TRP A 362 0.28 4.22 -4.94
C TRP A 362 -0.22 4.07 -6.36
N GLU A 363 0.64 3.68 -7.28
CA GLU A 363 0.35 3.38 -8.68
C GLU A 363 -0.72 2.30 -8.92
N GLU A 364 -1.01 1.48 -7.92
CA GLU A 364 -2.12 0.52 -7.93
C GLU A 364 -3.45 1.14 -7.45
N ALA A 365 -3.41 2.21 -6.65
CA ALA A 365 -4.58 2.82 -6.00
C ALA A 365 -5.47 1.86 -5.19
N ARG A 366 -4.93 0.72 -4.75
CA ARG A 366 -5.63 -0.29 -3.93
C ARG A 366 -5.78 0.20 -2.49
N ILE A 367 -6.86 0.93 -2.24
CA ILE A 367 -7.19 1.54 -0.94
C ILE A 367 -8.50 0.94 -0.44
N ALA A 368 -8.51 0.45 0.80
CA ALA A 368 -9.71 -0.10 1.45
C ALA A 368 -10.82 0.97 1.52
N ASN A 369 -12.06 0.58 1.21
CA ASN A 369 -13.25 1.43 1.23
C ASN A 369 -13.12 2.71 0.36
N ALA A 370 -12.35 2.67 -0.72
CA ALA A 370 -12.14 3.81 -1.60
C ALA A 370 -12.15 3.42 -3.08
N LEU A 371 -12.49 4.39 -3.93
CA LEU A 371 -12.33 4.30 -5.38
C LEU A 371 -11.01 4.99 -5.76
N GLY A 372 -10.18 4.28 -6.52
CA GLY A 372 -8.83 4.70 -6.86
C GLY A 372 -8.55 4.65 -8.36
N LEU A 373 -7.79 5.63 -8.85
CA LEU A 373 -7.22 5.70 -10.19
C LEU A 373 -5.70 5.71 -10.07
N GLY A 374 -5.08 4.58 -10.39
CA GLY A 374 -3.64 4.36 -10.33
C GLY A 374 -2.95 4.57 -11.67
N PHE A 375 -1.78 5.16 -11.66
CA PHE A 375 -0.94 5.48 -12.81
C PHE A 375 0.43 4.86 -12.58
N ASP A 376 0.64 3.72 -13.20
CA ASP A 376 1.85 2.91 -13.08
C ASP A 376 2.78 3.18 -14.24
N ILE A 377 4.03 3.53 -13.94
CA ILE A 377 5.05 3.86 -14.94
C ILE A 377 6.23 2.88 -14.91
N TYR A 378 6.16 1.87 -14.05
CA TYR A 378 7.18 0.84 -13.89
C TYR A 378 6.63 -0.51 -14.39
N VAL A 379 7.53 -1.45 -14.70
CA VAL A 379 7.15 -2.78 -15.18
C VAL A 379 7.56 -3.81 -14.16
N ASN A 380 6.59 -4.27 -13.38
CA ASN A 380 6.69 -5.43 -12.52
C ASN A 380 6.38 -6.72 -13.29
N ALA A 381 6.75 -7.86 -12.70
CA ALA A 381 6.42 -9.16 -13.28
C ALA A 381 4.89 -9.34 -13.33
N GLY A 382 4.35 -9.55 -14.53
CA GLY A 382 2.90 -9.65 -14.76
C GLY A 382 2.24 -8.36 -15.27
N ASP A 383 2.98 -7.25 -15.37
CA ASP A 383 2.42 -6.02 -15.93
C ASP A 383 2.21 -6.09 -17.43
N PRO A 384 1.15 -5.44 -17.94
CA PRO A 384 0.80 -5.56 -19.34
C PRO A 384 1.75 -4.75 -20.24
N GLY A 385 2.52 -3.79 -19.71
CA GLY A 385 3.40 -2.92 -20.50
C GLY A 385 4.17 -1.86 -19.70
N PRO A 386 4.91 -0.96 -20.38
CA PRO A 386 5.85 0.02 -19.79
C PRO A 386 5.22 1.14 -18.98
N TYR A 387 3.90 1.24 -19.03
CA TYR A 387 3.06 2.15 -18.27
C TYR A 387 1.63 1.59 -18.34
N SER A 388 0.84 1.81 -17.29
CA SER A 388 -0.56 1.43 -17.28
C SER A 388 -1.39 2.39 -16.44
N VAL A 389 -2.70 2.35 -16.63
CA VAL A 389 -3.67 3.02 -15.76
C VAL A 389 -4.58 1.96 -15.17
N ASN A 390 -4.71 1.98 -13.85
CA ASN A 390 -5.47 1.02 -13.06
C ASN A 390 -6.69 1.70 -12.43
N LEU A 391 -7.83 1.04 -12.48
CA LEU A 391 -9.03 1.39 -11.74
C LEU A 391 -9.17 0.40 -10.58
N ALA A 392 -9.27 0.91 -9.35
CA ALA A 392 -9.35 0.12 -8.14
C ALA A 392 -10.59 0.47 -7.31
N TRP A 393 -11.12 -0.53 -6.60
CA TRP A 393 -12.21 -0.38 -5.66
C TRP A 393 -11.98 -1.28 -4.44
N ASN A 394 -12.16 -0.70 -3.26
CA ASN A 394 -12.13 -1.41 -1.98
C ASN A 394 -10.90 -2.33 -1.78
N GLY A 395 -9.71 -1.76 -2.01
CA GLY A 395 -8.42 -2.46 -1.86
C GLY A 395 -8.06 -3.40 -3.01
N GLN A 396 -8.87 -3.51 -4.05
CA GLN A 396 -8.69 -4.47 -5.14
C GLN A 396 -8.63 -3.77 -6.51
N ASN A 397 -7.88 -4.35 -7.44
CA ASN A 397 -7.86 -3.92 -8.83
C ASN A 397 -9.16 -4.37 -9.51
N VAL A 398 -9.82 -3.43 -10.19
CA VAL A 398 -11.02 -3.66 -10.98
C VAL A 398 -10.65 -3.92 -12.44
N THR A 399 -9.81 -3.05 -13.01
CA THR A 399 -9.29 -3.20 -14.38
C THR A 399 -8.01 -2.39 -14.58
N ARG A 400 -7.18 -2.80 -15.54
CA ARG A 400 -5.92 -2.17 -15.91
C ARG A 400 -5.79 -2.09 -17.43
N THR A 401 -5.30 -0.97 -17.95
CA THR A 401 -5.14 -0.74 -19.40
C THR A 401 -3.86 0.01 -19.75
N ILE A 402 -3.43 -0.07 -21.01
CA ILE A 402 -2.28 0.65 -21.57
C ILE A 402 -2.80 1.63 -22.64
N PRO A 403 -3.19 2.84 -22.24
CA PRO A 403 -3.91 3.73 -23.13
C PRO A 403 -2.99 4.41 -24.17
N TYR A 404 -1.85 4.94 -23.72
CA TYR A 404 -0.75 5.54 -24.50
C TYR A 404 0.35 6.01 -23.50
N ASP A 405 1.52 6.42 -24.01
CA ASP A 405 2.59 6.95 -23.15
C ASP A 405 2.25 8.37 -22.68
N TYR A 406 1.79 8.48 -21.43
CA TYR A 406 1.41 9.74 -20.79
C TYR A 406 2.56 10.40 -20.01
N ARG A 407 3.81 9.93 -20.18
CA ARG A 407 4.97 10.41 -19.43
C ARG A 407 5.70 11.53 -20.17
N GLY A 408 6.35 12.41 -19.41
CA GLY A 408 7.25 13.44 -19.93
C GLY A 408 6.57 14.69 -20.49
N ALA A 409 5.25 14.81 -20.35
CA ALA A 409 4.48 15.97 -20.76
C ALA A 409 3.32 16.24 -19.78
N TRP A 410 2.83 17.47 -19.77
CA TRP A 410 1.64 17.85 -19.01
C TRP A 410 0.37 17.32 -19.66
N HIS A 411 -0.47 16.72 -18.84
CA HIS A 411 -1.76 16.17 -19.22
C HIS A 411 -2.84 16.70 -18.29
N THR A 412 -4.07 16.84 -18.80
CA THR A 412 -5.26 16.99 -17.98
C THR A 412 -5.93 15.62 -17.86
N ALA A 413 -6.05 15.09 -16.64
CA ALA A 413 -6.94 13.98 -16.36
C ALA A 413 -8.35 14.52 -16.10
N SER A 414 -9.36 13.89 -16.73
CA SER A 414 -10.77 14.22 -16.57
C SER A 414 -11.54 12.95 -16.28
N ALA A 415 -11.93 12.77 -15.01
CA ALA A 415 -12.69 11.63 -14.53
C ALA A 415 -14.13 12.02 -14.20
N THR A 416 -15.07 11.12 -14.50
CA THR A 416 -16.48 11.21 -14.06
C THR A 416 -16.86 9.89 -13.41
N ILE A 417 -17.50 9.97 -12.25
CA ILE A 417 -18.05 8.84 -11.52
C ILE A 417 -19.55 9.09 -11.40
N ASP A 418 -20.34 8.35 -12.16
CA ASP A 418 -21.80 8.38 -12.11
C ASP A 418 -22.29 7.19 -11.29
N PHE A 419 -22.83 7.44 -10.09
CA PHE A 419 -23.41 6.39 -9.27
C PHE A 419 -24.78 6.00 -9.81
N VAL A 420 -24.94 4.72 -10.12
CA VAL A 420 -26.14 4.15 -10.73
C VAL A 420 -26.65 2.98 -9.90
N ALA A 421 -27.81 2.43 -10.25
CA ALA A 421 -28.33 1.27 -9.54
C ALA A 421 -27.33 0.09 -9.61
N GLY A 422 -26.91 -0.42 -8.45
CA GLY A 422 -26.03 -1.58 -8.33
C GLY A 422 -24.52 -1.31 -8.48
N GLY A 423 -24.09 -0.06 -8.70
CA GLY A 423 -22.66 0.26 -8.87
C GLY A 423 -22.39 1.69 -9.35
N ALA A 424 -21.22 1.92 -9.92
CA ALA A 424 -20.85 3.22 -10.50
C ALA A 424 -20.25 3.05 -11.89
N ASN A 425 -20.59 3.96 -12.81
CA ASN A 425 -19.92 4.08 -14.10
C ASN A 425 -18.77 5.07 -13.98
N VAL A 426 -17.56 4.63 -14.33
CA VAL A 426 -16.36 5.46 -14.31
C VAL A 426 -15.89 5.74 -15.73
N THR A 427 -15.71 7.02 -16.03
CA THR A 427 -15.06 7.49 -17.25
C THR A 427 -13.78 8.21 -16.85
N LEU A 428 -12.68 7.96 -17.56
CA LEU A 428 -11.41 8.67 -17.41
C LEU A 428 -10.85 8.96 -18.80
N ASP A 429 -10.59 10.24 -19.05
CA ASP A 429 -9.88 10.72 -20.22
C ASP A 429 -8.57 11.40 -19.79
N LEU A 430 -7.50 11.16 -20.54
CA LEU A 430 -6.26 11.93 -20.42
C LEU A 430 -6.10 12.80 -21.67
N ILE A 431 -5.90 14.09 -21.48
CA ILE A 431 -5.81 15.07 -22.55
C ILE A 431 -4.39 15.61 -22.56
N ASP A 432 -3.63 15.34 -23.62
CA ASP A 432 -2.30 15.92 -23.81
C ASP A 432 -2.44 17.44 -23.98
N LYS A 433 -1.83 18.22 -23.07
CA LYS A 433 -1.96 19.68 -23.10
C LYS A 433 -1.23 20.32 -24.28
N ALA A 434 -0.20 19.68 -24.83
CA ALA A 434 0.54 20.21 -25.97
C ALA A 434 -0.29 20.12 -27.26
N THR A 435 -1.04 19.03 -27.42
CA THR A 435 -1.80 18.76 -28.66
C THR A 435 -3.31 18.92 -28.51
N SER A 436 -3.81 19.05 -27.28
CA SER A 436 -5.24 18.99 -26.93
C SER A 436 -5.92 17.69 -27.38
N THR A 437 -5.16 16.61 -27.54
CA THR A 437 -5.67 15.30 -27.98
C THR A 437 -6.23 14.54 -26.78
N PRO A 438 -7.52 14.13 -26.79
CA PRO A 438 -8.08 13.28 -25.75
C PRO A 438 -7.76 11.80 -26.02
N HIS A 439 -7.39 11.09 -24.97
CA HIS A 439 -7.18 9.65 -24.95
C HIS A 439 -8.17 9.04 -23.95
N ASN A 440 -9.16 8.31 -24.44
CA ASN A 440 -10.16 7.65 -23.60
C ASN A 440 -9.54 6.42 -22.93
N ILE A 441 -9.39 6.46 -21.61
CA ILE A 441 -8.79 5.36 -20.83
C ILE A 441 -9.88 4.38 -20.45
N PHE A 442 -10.96 4.91 -19.87
CA PHE A 442 -12.18 4.19 -19.52
C PHE A 442 -13.37 5.02 -19.99
N THR A 443 -14.37 4.39 -20.60
CA THR A 443 -15.63 5.06 -20.95
C THR A 443 -16.78 4.27 -20.35
N ASN A 444 -17.51 4.89 -19.42
CA ASN A 444 -18.64 4.29 -18.71
C ASN A 444 -18.34 2.87 -18.18
N TYR A 445 -17.15 2.66 -17.63
CA TYR A 445 -16.76 1.37 -17.08
C TYR A 445 -17.57 1.13 -15.80
N PHE A 446 -18.45 0.13 -15.82
CA PHE A 446 -19.30 -0.19 -14.68
C PHE A 446 -18.55 -1.01 -13.62
N ILE A 447 -18.52 -0.51 -12.39
CA ILE A 447 -18.01 -1.22 -11.22
C ILE A 447 -19.19 -1.63 -10.33
N ALA A 448 -19.41 -2.94 -10.22
CA ALA A 448 -20.47 -3.48 -9.38
C ALA A 448 -20.20 -3.22 -7.89
N GLY A 449 -21.24 -2.89 -7.13
CA GLY A 449 -21.19 -2.70 -5.67
C GLY A 449 -20.64 -1.35 -5.19
N VAL A 450 -20.20 -0.47 -6.09
CA VAL A 450 -19.81 0.90 -5.75
C VAL A 450 -21.06 1.74 -5.52
N THR A 451 -21.51 1.85 -4.28
CA THR A 451 -22.62 2.73 -3.89
C THR A 451 -22.10 4.14 -3.57
N PRO A 452 -22.95 5.19 -3.61
CA PRO A 452 -22.55 6.53 -3.16
C PRO A 452 -22.02 6.53 -1.71
N TYR A 453 -20.92 7.23 -1.45
CA TYR A 453 -20.39 7.46 -0.10
C TYR A 453 -19.83 8.88 0.04
N GLU A 454 -19.81 9.39 1.28
CA GLU A 454 -19.11 10.65 1.58
C GLU A 454 -17.61 10.45 1.34
N SER A 455 -17.03 11.30 0.50
CA SER A 455 -15.64 11.16 0.07
C SER A 455 -14.87 12.47 0.20
N ARG A 456 -13.55 12.33 0.36
CA ARG A 456 -12.58 13.41 0.16
C ARG A 456 -11.47 12.93 -0.78
N VAL A 457 -10.69 13.87 -1.30
CA VAL A 457 -9.67 13.60 -2.31
C VAL A 457 -8.31 13.38 -1.65
N VAL A 458 -7.59 12.36 -2.10
CA VAL A 458 -6.19 12.14 -1.76
C VAL A 458 -5.43 11.79 -3.03
N PHE A 459 -4.23 12.36 -3.17
CA PHE A 459 -3.22 11.86 -4.10
C PHE A 459 -2.04 11.33 -3.31
N GLY A 460 -1.39 10.32 -3.86
CA GLY A 460 -0.11 9.87 -3.38
C GLY A 460 0.75 9.31 -4.50
N GLY A 461 2.05 9.30 -4.28
CA GLY A 461 3.03 8.78 -5.21
C GLY A 461 4.21 8.18 -4.48
N ARG A 462 4.87 7.22 -5.13
CA ARG A 462 6.07 6.60 -4.60
C ARG A 462 7.15 6.39 -5.65
N THR A 463 8.36 6.21 -5.14
CA THR A 463 9.55 5.79 -5.90
C THR A 463 10.20 4.62 -5.17
N GLY A 464 10.82 3.70 -5.91
CA GLY A 464 11.59 2.58 -5.36
C GLY A 464 13.09 2.74 -5.63
N GLY A 465 13.69 1.70 -6.22
CA GLY A 465 15.08 1.73 -6.69
C GLY A 465 15.28 2.61 -7.95
N ALA A 466 14.26 2.71 -8.79
CA ALA A 466 14.15 3.72 -9.84
C ALA A 466 13.28 4.89 -9.36
N THR A 467 13.47 6.07 -9.95
CA THR A 467 12.91 7.33 -9.42
C THR A 467 12.27 8.17 -10.52
N THR A 468 11.27 8.98 -10.18
CA THR A 468 10.57 9.88 -11.10
C THR A 468 10.18 11.19 -10.42
N ASN A 469 9.83 12.22 -11.20
CA ASN A 469 9.09 13.37 -10.67
C ASN A 469 7.60 13.17 -10.94
N LEU A 470 6.77 13.56 -9.97
CA LEU A 470 5.33 13.72 -10.14
C LEU A 470 4.93 15.13 -9.77
N ASP A 471 4.29 15.79 -10.72
CA ASP A 471 3.84 17.17 -10.62
C ASP A 471 2.32 17.20 -10.76
N LEU A 472 1.65 17.98 -9.92
CA LEU A 472 0.19 18.17 -9.87
C LEU A 472 -0.15 19.66 -9.92
N ASP A 473 -1.17 20.01 -10.69
CA ASP A 473 -1.68 21.37 -10.83
C ASP A 473 -3.20 21.35 -11.12
N ASN A 474 -3.88 22.48 -11.03
CA ASN A 474 -5.28 22.69 -11.45
C ASN A 474 -6.27 21.61 -11.02
N ILE A 475 -6.23 21.21 -9.75
CA ILE A 475 -7.12 20.20 -9.20
C ILE A 475 -8.50 20.82 -8.96
N GLU A 476 -9.53 20.28 -9.61
CA GLU A 476 -10.94 20.61 -9.41
C GLU A 476 -11.75 19.33 -9.22
N VAL A 477 -12.47 19.20 -8.11
CA VAL A 477 -13.40 18.08 -7.90
C VAL A 477 -14.75 18.61 -7.47
N LYS A 478 -15.81 18.19 -8.17
CA LYS A 478 -17.20 18.61 -7.95
C LYS A 478 -18.03 17.43 -7.50
N TRP A 479 -18.75 17.61 -6.40
CA TRP A 479 -19.75 16.67 -5.93
C TRP A 479 -21.13 17.20 -6.32
N LEU A 480 -21.77 16.50 -7.25
CA LEU A 480 -22.99 16.91 -7.92
C LEU A 480 -24.15 15.97 -7.55
N ASP A 481 -25.37 16.47 -7.69
CA ASP A 481 -26.60 15.71 -7.45
C ASP A 481 -26.64 15.13 -6.02
N GLN A 482 -26.60 16.01 -5.01
CA GLN A 482 -26.61 15.61 -3.60
C GLN A 482 -27.80 14.69 -3.33
N ILE A 483 -27.48 13.49 -2.85
CA ILE A 483 -28.46 12.51 -2.40
C ILE A 483 -28.86 12.93 -0.98
N ALA A 484 -30.16 12.86 -0.67
CA ALA A 484 -30.68 13.28 0.63
C ALA A 484 -29.85 12.66 1.77
N GLN A 485 -29.27 13.52 2.61
CA GLN A 485 -28.49 13.12 3.77
C GLN A 485 -29.39 12.42 4.79
N PRO A 486 -28.97 11.29 5.38
CA PRO A 486 -29.49 10.90 6.67
C PRO A 486 -29.15 12.01 7.67
N THR A 487 -30.10 12.36 8.53
CA THR A 487 -29.88 13.23 9.69
C THR A 487 -28.84 12.63 10.65
N ASP A 488 -28.36 13.39 11.64
CA ASP A 488 -27.53 12.85 12.73
C ASP A 488 -28.06 11.47 13.17
N PRO A 489 -27.18 10.47 13.35
CA PRO A 489 -27.63 9.10 13.57
C PRO A 489 -28.53 9.03 14.81
N PHE A 490 -29.60 8.26 14.69
CA PHE A 490 -30.47 8.00 15.82
C PHE A 490 -29.81 6.96 16.72
N HIS A 491 -29.48 7.32 17.95
CA HIS A 491 -28.88 6.39 18.91
C HIS A 491 -29.95 5.71 19.75
N TRP A 492 -29.76 4.41 19.98
CA TRP A 492 -30.54 3.62 20.91
C TRP A 492 -30.24 4.04 22.36
N ARG A 493 -31.28 4.19 23.18
CA ARG A 493 -31.21 4.64 24.58
C ARG A 493 -31.70 3.58 25.58
N GLY A 494 -32.21 2.44 25.11
CA GLY A 494 -32.78 1.41 25.97
C GLY A 494 -31.72 0.47 26.57
N ILE A 495 -31.92 0.00 27.82
CA ILE A 495 -31.13 -1.11 28.37
C ILE A 495 -31.48 -2.41 27.61
N THR A 496 -32.77 -2.76 27.59
CA THR A 496 -33.36 -3.79 26.71
C THR A 496 -34.76 -3.33 26.31
N GLY A 497 -35.16 -3.44 25.04
CA GLY A 497 -36.51 -3.05 24.62
C GLY A 497 -36.82 -3.28 23.14
N ASP A 498 -38.10 -3.13 22.76
CA ASP A 498 -38.56 -3.32 21.38
C ASP A 498 -38.04 -2.20 20.46
N TYR A 499 -37.36 -2.57 19.37
CA TYR A 499 -36.79 -1.68 18.35
C TYR A 499 -37.84 -0.68 17.84
N GLY A 500 -39.11 -1.10 17.73
CA GLY A 500 -40.22 -0.27 17.25
C GLY A 500 -40.66 0.84 18.20
N THR A 501 -40.08 0.95 19.40
CA THR A 501 -40.49 1.93 20.42
C THR A 501 -39.77 3.26 20.22
N ASN A 502 -40.47 4.28 19.74
CA ASN A 502 -39.91 5.61 19.46
C ASN A 502 -39.13 6.22 20.63
N THR A 503 -39.61 6.08 21.87
CA THR A 503 -38.98 6.65 23.08
C THR A 503 -37.67 5.98 23.49
N LEU A 504 -37.29 4.88 22.82
CA LEU A 504 -36.00 4.23 23.01
C LEU A 504 -34.94 4.70 22.01
N TRP A 505 -35.27 5.66 21.16
CA TRP A 505 -34.36 6.32 20.23
C TRP A 505 -34.15 7.78 20.61
N THR A 506 -33.05 8.36 20.16
CA THR A 506 -32.82 9.81 20.28
C THR A 506 -33.98 10.62 19.71
N ASN A 507 -34.31 11.71 20.38
CA ASN A 507 -35.41 12.61 20.02
C ASN A 507 -36.81 11.98 20.07
N ASP A 508 -36.96 10.80 20.67
CA ASP A 508 -38.23 10.06 20.75
C ASP A 508 -38.83 9.78 19.35
N VAL A 509 -37.97 9.51 18.37
CA VAL A 509 -38.32 9.26 16.96
C VAL A 509 -37.76 7.92 16.53
N LEU A 510 -38.63 7.06 15.99
CA LEU A 510 -38.23 5.80 15.38
C LEU A 510 -37.51 6.05 14.04
N PRO A 511 -36.30 5.51 13.83
CA PRO A 511 -35.57 5.68 12.57
C PRO A 511 -36.33 5.06 11.40
N GLY A 512 -36.48 5.81 10.32
CA GLY A 512 -37.02 5.35 9.04
C GLY A 512 -35.94 4.72 8.15
N GLY A 513 -36.33 4.27 6.96
CA GLY A 513 -35.41 3.59 6.03
C GLY A 513 -34.34 4.50 5.40
N GLY A 514 -34.53 5.82 5.43
CA GLY A 514 -33.53 6.79 4.98
C GLY A 514 -32.56 7.22 6.08
N ASP A 515 -32.80 6.81 7.32
CA ASP A 515 -32.06 7.29 8.50
C ASP A 515 -30.94 6.33 8.88
N ASN A 516 -29.90 6.86 9.52
CA ASN A 516 -28.87 6.05 10.16
C ASN A 516 -29.30 5.75 11.60
N ALA A 517 -29.40 4.48 11.96
CA ALA A 517 -29.71 4.01 13.30
C ALA A 517 -28.48 3.35 13.92
N VAL A 518 -28.18 3.64 15.19
CA VAL A 518 -27.03 3.11 15.92
C VAL A 518 -27.46 2.48 17.24
N ILE A 519 -27.07 1.24 17.46
CA ILE A 519 -27.20 0.52 18.74
C ILE A 519 -25.78 0.28 19.26
N ASP A 520 -25.27 1.20 20.07
CA ASP A 520 -23.91 1.19 20.64
C ASP A 520 -23.87 0.61 22.08
N VAL A 521 -25.00 0.66 22.78
CA VAL A 521 -25.22 0.09 24.11
C VAL A 521 -26.60 -0.56 24.23
N GLY A 522 -26.79 -1.44 25.21
CA GLY A 522 -28.07 -2.10 25.46
C GLY A 522 -28.49 -3.07 24.36
N VAL A 523 -29.73 -3.57 24.42
CA VAL A 523 -30.24 -4.61 23.51
C VAL A 523 -31.59 -4.22 22.91
N ALA A 524 -31.64 -4.01 21.60
CA ALA A 524 -32.90 -3.88 20.87
C ALA A 524 -33.45 -5.27 20.52
N THR A 525 -34.74 -5.49 20.75
CA THR A 525 -35.45 -6.72 20.36
C THR A 525 -36.43 -6.44 19.23
N SER A 526 -36.67 -7.41 18.34
CA SER A 526 -37.64 -7.27 17.25
C SER A 526 -38.32 -8.60 16.92
N GLY A 527 -39.49 -8.53 16.28
CA GLY A 527 -40.05 -9.62 15.46
C GLY A 527 -39.17 -9.92 14.25
N THR A 528 -39.75 -10.09 13.06
CA THR A 528 -38.98 -9.94 11.81
C THR A 528 -38.49 -8.51 11.67
N ARG A 529 -37.24 -8.30 11.28
CA ARG A 529 -36.64 -6.98 11.09
C ARG A 529 -36.17 -6.79 9.66
N TYR A 530 -36.79 -5.81 8.98
CA TYR A 530 -36.36 -5.33 7.67
C TYR A 530 -35.45 -4.12 7.81
N ILE A 531 -34.28 -4.14 7.19
CA ILE A 531 -33.36 -3.01 7.06
C ILE A 531 -33.41 -2.60 5.58
N ASN A 532 -34.30 -1.66 5.29
CA ASN A 532 -34.61 -1.21 3.94
C ASN A 532 -34.42 0.30 3.82
N GLY A 533 -33.97 0.75 2.66
CA GLY A 533 -33.74 2.15 2.32
C GLY A 533 -32.27 2.51 2.23
N THR A 534 -31.98 3.79 2.05
CA THR A 534 -30.62 4.31 1.85
C THR A 534 -29.86 4.54 3.15
N GLY A 535 -30.57 4.55 4.28
CA GLY A 535 -29.97 4.61 5.61
C GLY A 535 -29.33 3.29 6.03
N SER A 536 -28.73 3.27 7.22
CA SER A 536 -28.02 2.12 7.75
C SER A 536 -28.48 1.75 9.15
N LEU A 537 -28.33 0.48 9.52
CA LEU A 537 -28.35 0.05 10.92
C LEU A 537 -26.93 -0.35 11.33
N THR A 538 -26.40 0.30 12.36
CA THR A 538 -25.12 -0.04 12.97
C THR A 538 -25.36 -0.62 14.36
N VAL A 539 -24.80 -1.79 14.66
CA VAL A 539 -24.71 -2.35 16.01
C VAL A 539 -23.23 -2.40 16.38
N THR A 540 -22.84 -1.67 17.42
CA THR A 540 -21.43 -1.46 17.76
C THR A 540 -21.23 -1.42 19.27
N GLY A 541 -20.00 -1.20 19.73
CA GLY A 541 -19.67 -1.15 21.16
C GLY A 541 -20.10 -2.45 21.86
N THR A 542 -20.91 -2.32 22.90
CA THR A 542 -21.52 -3.48 23.59
C THR A 542 -23.01 -3.64 23.25
N GLY A 543 -23.48 -2.96 22.21
CA GLY A 543 -24.86 -2.99 21.75
C GLY A 543 -25.27 -4.38 21.24
N GLY A 544 -26.57 -4.65 21.27
CA GLY A 544 -27.13 -5.91 20.79
C GLY A 544 -28.44 -5.76 20.03
N LEU A 545 -28.66 -6.67 19.09
CA LEU A 545 -29.90 -6.79 18.32
C LEU A 545 -30.39 -8.23 18.34
N ASN A 546 -31.53 -8.48 18.99
CA ASN A 546 -32.16 -9.80 19.07
C ASN A 546 -33.44 -9.84 18.23
N VAL A 547 -33.38 -10.54 17.11
CA VAL A 547 -34.48 -10.71 16.16
C VAL A 547 -35.11 -12.09 16.37
N SER A 548 -36.38 -12.12 16.75
CA SER A 548 -37.13 -13.36 16.98
C SER A 548 -37.66 -13.97 15.68
N GLY A 549 -37.82 -13.16 14.63
CA GLY A 549 -38.11 -13.59 13.26
C GLY A 549 -36.90 -13.46 12.35
N ASN A 550 -37.14 -13.24 11.05
CA ASN A 550 -36.05 -13.10 10.08
C ASN A 550 -35.35 -11.76 10.28
N LEU A 551 -34.04 -11.74 10.09
CA LEU A 551 -33.30 -10.51 9.83
C LEU A 551 -33.14 -10.38 8.32
N GLU A 552 -33.60 -9.27 7.74
CA GLU A 552 -33.57 -9.08 6.29
C GLU A 552 -32.99 -7.71 5.94
N VAL A 553 -31.88 -7.70 5.20
CA VAL A 553 -31.23 -6.50 4.68
C VAL A 553 -31.59 -6.38 3.21
N ALA A 554 -32.22 -5.27 2.82
CA ALA A 554 -32.75 -5.05 1.47
C ALA A 554 -33.77 -6.11 1.03
N SER A 555 -34.94 -6.14 1.66
CA SER A 555 -36.04 -7.06 1.34
C SER A 555 -37.12 -6.40 0.49
N GLY A 556 -37.46 -7.03 -0.63
CA GLY A 556 -38.43 -6.53 -1.61
C GLY A 556 -37.77 -6.04 -2.91
N ALA A 557 -38.58 -5.87 -3.95
CA ALA A 557 -38.06 -5.47 -5.27
C ALA A 557 -37.45 -4.07 -5.25
N GLY A 558 -36.24 -3.92 -5.83
CA GLY A 558 -35.53 -2.65 -5.96
C GLY A 558 -35.03 -2.03 -4.65
N GLN A 559 -35.16 -2.75 -3.52
CA GLN A 559 -34.82 -2.20 -2.21
C GLN A 559 -33.32 -2.16 -1.97
N GLN A 560 -32.87 -1.18 -1.17
CA GLN A 560 -31.50 -1.08 -0.68
C GLN A 560 -31.47 -1.35 0.83
N GLY A 561 -30.30 -1.66 1.39
CA GLY A 561 -30.16 -1.83 2.83
C GLY A 561 -28.72 -2.08 3.25
N THR A 562 -28.35 -1.55 4.41
CA THR A 562 -26.98 -1.61 4.94
C THR A 562 -27.01 -1.96 6.42
N LEU A 563 -26.26 -3.00 6.81
CA LEU A 563 -26.06 -3.41 8.21
C LEU A 563 -24.57 -3.44 8.55
N HIS A 564 -24.16 -2.73 9.59
CA HIS A 564 -22.79 -2.73 10.10
C HIS A 564 -22.74 -3.30 11.52
N LEU A 565 -21.93 -4.33 11.75
CA LEU A 565 -21.70 -4.95 13.05
C LEU A 565 -20.23 -4.76 13.44
N ALA A 566 -19.97 -4.11 14.57
CA ALA A 566 -18.61 -3.77 15.02
C ALA A 566 -18.46 -3.84 16.55
N GLY A 567 -17.26 -3.53 17.07
CA GLY A 567 -16.96 -3.62 18.51
C GLY A 567 -17.17 -5.03 19.06
N ASP A 568 -17.68 -5.12 20.29
CA ASP A 568 -18.05 -6.38 20.96
C ASP A 568 -19.54 -6.73 20.79
N SER A 569 -20.20 -6.13 19.77
CA SER A 569 -21.65 -6.19 19.60
C SER A 569 -22.18 -7.61 19.38
N GLN A 570 -23.45 -7.82 19.75
CA GLN A 570 -24.11 -9.13 19.67
C GLN A 570 -25.41 -9.05 18.87
N THR A 571 -25.40 -9.58 17.64
CA THR A 571 -26.60 -9.67 16.80
C THR A 571 -27.03 -11.12 16.66
N ARG A 572 -28.32 -11.37 16.89
CA ARG A 572 -28.93 -12.70 16.81
C ARG A 572 -30.20 -12.67 15.98
N SER A 573 -30.31 -13.57 15.00
CA SER A 573 -31.57 -13.93 14.35
C SER A 573 -31.98 -15.31 14.82
N SER A 574 -33.22 -15.47 15.30
CA SER A 574 -33.73 -16.76 15.75
C SER A 574 -34.19 -17.64 14.59
N THR A 575 -34.50 -17.02 13.44
CA THR A 575 -34.82 -17.71 12.19
C THR A 575 -33.75 -17.35 11.14
N ASP A 576 -34.14 -17.20 9.89
CA ASP A 576 -33.22 -17.03 8.77
C ASP A 576 -32.65 -15.61 8.70
N PHE A 577 -31.58 -15.49 7.94
CA PHE A 577 -30.93 -14.21 7.63
C PHE A 577 -30.83 -14.04 6.12
N PHE A 578 -31.35 -12.93 5.60
CA PHE A 578 -31.33 -12.65 4.17
C PHE A 578 -30.67 -11.31 3.87
N VAL A 579 -29.85 -11.28 2.82
CA VAL A 579 -29.25 -10.07 2.26
C VAL A 579 -29.68 -9.99 0.79
N ALA A 580 -30.30 -8.89 0.38
CA ALA A 580 -30.87 -8.68 -0.95
C ALA A 580 -31.95 -9.73 -1.31
N ASN A 581 -33.05 -9.74 -0.55
CA ASN A 581 -34.18 -10.65 -0.70
C ASN A 581 -35.26 -10.04 -1.61
N GLY A 582 -34.99 -9.97 -2.91
CA GLY A 582 -35.92 -9.45 -3.91
C GLY A 582 -35.25 -9.01 -5.20
N SER A 583 -35.99 -9.06 -6.31
CA SER A 583 -35.48 -8.68 -7.64
C SER A 583 -34.93 -7.26 -7.67
N GLY A 584 -33.69 -7.08 -8.12
CA GLY A 584 -33.04 -5.77 -8.21
C GLY A 584 -32.72 -5.10 -6.87
N SER A 585 -32.89 -5.82 -5.75
CA SER A 585 -32.46 -5.32 -4.45
C SER A 585 -30.94 -5.37 -4.30
N THR A 586 -30.37 -4.48 -3.49
CA THR A 586 -28.94 -4.45 -3.16
C THR A 586 -28.77 -4.36 -1.65
N GLY A 587 -28.18 -5.38 -1.04
CA GLY A 587 -27.98 -5.46 0.40
C GLY A 587 -26.50 -5.55 0.75
N THR A 588 -26.05 -4.80 1.75
CA THR A 588 -24.66 -4.82 2.21
C THR A 588 -24.60 -5.10 3.71
N VAL A 589 -23.67 -5.97 4.10
CA VAL A 589 -23.44 -6.35 5.50
C VAL A 589 -21.96 -6.35 5.80
N THR A 590 -21.55 -5.70 6.88
CA THR A 590 -20.17 -5.76 7.37
C THR A 590 -20.14 -6.30 8.80
N VAL A 591 -19.22 -7.22 9.08
CA VAL A 591 -18.92 -7.73 10.42
C VAL A 591 -17.45 -7.47 10.71
N ALA A 592 -17.15 -6.62 11.67
CA ALA A 592 -15.80 -6.17 12.01
C ALA A 592 -15.49 -6.39 13.50
N ASP A 593 -14.24 -6.13 13.88
CA ASP A 593 -13.72 -6.19 15.24
C ASP A 593 -14.00 -7.55 15.92
N ASN A 594 -14.69 -7.56 17.06
CA ASN A 594 -15.09 -8.74 17.82
C ASN A 594 -16.59 -9.03 17.72
N ALA A 595 -17.29 -8.41 16.75
CA ALA A 595 -18.74 -8.49 16.63
C ALA A 595 -19.17 -9.95 16.40
N ARG A 596 -20.33 -10.32 16.97
CA ARG A 596 -20.90 -11.66 16.81
C ARG A 596 -22.24 -11.61 16.10
N LEU A 597 -22.35 -12.35 15.00
CA LEU A 597 -23.61 -12.64 14.31
C LEU A 597 -23.96 -14.12 14.48
N THR A 598 -25.08 -14.41 15.13
CA THR A 598 -25.61 -15.77 15.26
C THR A 598 -26.95 -15.90 14.55
N VAL A 599 -27.06 -16.88 13.64
CA VAL A 599 -28.30 -17.18 12.92
C VAL A 599 -28.79 -18.56 13.33
N GLY A 600 -29.90 -18.61 14.07
CA GLY A 600 -30.54 -19.83 14.55
C GLY A 600 -31.40 -20.55 13.52
N GLY A 601 -31.70 -19.90 12.40
CA GLY A 601 -32.51 -20.44 11.31
C GLY A 601 -31.84 -21.51 10.47
N GLN A 602 -32.57 -21.93 9.44
CA GLN A 602 -32.15 -22.94 8.50
C GLN A 602 -31.22 -22.41 7.42
N HIS A 603 -31.37 -21.13 7.08
CA HIS A 603 -30.77 -20.49 5.92
C HIS A 603 -30.17 -19.13 6.28
N THR A 604 -28.95 -18.92 5.82
CA THR A 604 -28.40 -17.59 5.56
C THR A 604 -28.19 -17.46 4.07
N VAL A 605 -28.82 -16.47 3.45
CA VAL A 605 -28.78 -16.28 2.00
C VAL A 605 -28.28 -14.88 1.66
N ILE A 606 -27.22 -14.83 0.87
CA ILE A 606 -26.63 -13.61 0.34
C ILE A 606 -26.94 -13.54 -1.15
N GLY A 607 -27.86 -12.65 -1.48
CA GLY A 607 -28.47 -12.53 -2.78
C GLY A 607 -29.54 -13.58 -3.01
N ARG A 608 -30.80 -13.24 -2.67
CA ARG A 608 -31.99 -14.02 -2.99
C ARG A 608 -32.83 -13.28 -4.03
N GLY A 609 -32.35 -13.34 -5.28
CA GLY A 609 -32.90 -12.61 -6.42
C GLY A 609 -32.43 -11.15 -6.59
N GLY A 610 -31.75 -10.58 -5.59
CA GLY A 610 -30.98 -9.34 -5.69
C GLY A 610 -29.50 -9.57 -5.41
N VAL A 611 -28.71 -8.51 -5.45
CA VAL A 611 -27.25 -8.56 -5.25
C VAL A 611 -26.92 -8.33 -3.77
N GLY A 612 -26.53 -9.40 -3.08
CA GLY A 612 -26.10 -9.33 -1.68
C GLY A 612 -24.59 -9.31 -1.55
N GLN A 613 -24.06 -8.47 -0.67
CA GLN A 613 -22.63 -8.39 -0.35
C GLN A 613 -22.44 -8.53 1.15
N MET A 614 -21.57 -9.43 1.56
CA MET A 614 -21.16 -9.56 2.96
C MET A 614 -19.64 -9.50 3.09
N THR A 615 -19.15 -8.62 3.95
CA THR A 615 -17.73 -8.50 4.29
C THR A 615 -17.54 -8.81 5.77
N GLN A 616 -16.59 -9.69 6.08
CA GLN A 616 -16.19 -10.02 7.43
C GLN A 616 -14.71 -9.63 7.61
N ASP A 617 -14.47 -8.53 8.32
CA ASP A 617 -13.14 -7.98 8.63
C ASP A 617 -12.63 -8.42 10.02
N GLY A 618 -13.44 -9.20 10.74
CA GLY A 618 -13.14 -9.74 12.06
C GLY A 618 -14.31 -10.56 12.63
N GLY A 619 -14.36 -10.71 13.94
CA GLY A 619 -15.54 -11.21 14.65
C GLY A 619 -15.89 -12.68 14.40
N THR A 620 -17.12 -13.05 14.73
CA THR A 620 -17.62 -14.43 14.59
C THR A 620 -19.00 -14.46 13.95
N VAL A 621 -19.12 -15.17 12.83
CA VAL A 621 -20.38 -15.49 12.16
C VAL A 621 -20.68 -16.98 12.37
N SER A 622 -21.77 -17.28 13.07
CA SER A 622 -22.24 -18.65 13.31
C SER A 622 -23.62 -18.83 12.69
N LEU A 623 -23.73 -19.76 11.76
CA LEU A 623 -24.94 -20.03 10.99
C LEU A 623 -25.09 -21.53 10.73
N ARG A 624 -26.28 -21.95 10.27
CA ARG A 624 -26.48 -23.33 9.86
C ARG A 624 -25.98 -23.60 8.44
N ARG A 625 -26.62 -22.97 7.45
CA ARG A 625 -26.27 -23.10 6.02
C ARG A 625 -26.03 -21.73 5.41
N LEU A 626 -25.01 -21.62 4.57
CA LEU A 626 -24.73 -20.41 3.80
C LEU A 626 -25.01 -20.66 2.32
N PHE A 627 -25.78 -19.77 1.70
CA PHE A 627 -26.00 -19.71 0.26
C PHE A 627 -25.57 -18.35 -0.26
N VAL A 628 -24.73 -18.33 -1.28
CA VAL A 628 -24.35 -17.12 -2.03
C VAL A 628 -24.88 -17.23 -3.45
N ALA A 629 -25.63 -16.22 -3.89
CA ALA A 629 -26.36 -16.14 -5.15
C ALA A 629 -27.40 -17.27 -5.36
N GLU A 630 -28.54 -17.13 -4.68
CA GLU A 630 -29.72 -17.98 -4.82
C GLU A 630 -30.81 -17.27 -5.66
N GLY A 631 -31.26 -17.89 -6.76
CA GLY A 631 -32.36 -17.36 -7.59
C GLY A 631 -31.99 -16.25 -8.59
N ALA A 632 -32.88 -15.97 -9.54
CA ALA A 632 -32.65 -15.05 -10.68
C ALA A 632 -32.46 -13.60 -10.26
N GLY A 633 -31.43 -12.93 -10.79
CA GLY A 633 -31.07 -11.55 -10.45
C GLY A 633 -30.01 -11.41 -9.35
N SER A 634 -29.53 -12.54 -8.79
CA SER A 634 -28.50 -12.55 -7.73
C SER A 634 -27.06 -12.59 -8.24
N GLY A 635 -26.85 -12.52 -9.56
CA GLY A 635 -25.52 -12.50 -10.16
C GLY A 635 -24.69 -11.35 -9.63
N GLY A 636 -23.46 -11.66 -9.19
CA GLY A 636 -22.56 -10.69 -8.56
C GLY A 636 -22.61 -10.66 -7.04
N SER A 637 -23.47 -11.46 -6.39
CA SER A 637 -23.47 -11.57 -4.93
C SER A 637 -22.17 -12.20 -4.41
N SER A 638 -21.68 -11.71 -3.26
CA SER A 638 -20.41 -12.18 -2.71
C SER A 638 -20.36 -12.29 -1.19
N TYR A 639 -19.42 -13.11 -0.73
CA TYR A 639 -18.94 -13.13 0.65
C TYR A 639 -17.43 -12.91 0.65
N THR A 640 -16.93 -11.95 1.42
CA THR A 640 -15.50 -11.70 1.63
C THR A 640 -15.15 -11.89 3.10
N LEU A 641 -14.25 -12.83 3.41
CA LEU A 641 -13.65 -13.02 4.73
C LEU A 641 -12.21 -12.50 4.72
N ASN A 642 -12.00 -11.33 5.32
CA ASN A 642 -10.66 -10.78 5.51
C ASN A 642 -10.01 -11.29 6.81
N ASP A 643 -10.77 -11.38 7.90
CA ASP A 643 -10.32 -11.99 9.15
C ASP A 643 -11.51 -12.46 10.00
N GLY A 644 -11.26 -13.18 11.10
CA GLY A 644 -12.27 -13.69 12.03
C GLY A 644 -12.68 -15.14 11.77
N THR A 645 -13.86 -15.53 12.23
CA THR A 645 -14.36 -16.92 12.11
C THR A 645 -15.74 -16.97 11.48
N LEU A 646 -15.89 -17.78 10.42
CA LEU A 646 -17.16 -18.19 9.85
C LEU A 646 -17.37 -19.69 10.12
N THR A 647 -18.43 -20.03 10.86
CA THR A 647 -18.82 -21.43 11.09
C THR A 647 -20.21 -21.69 10.52
N ALA A 648 -20.28 -22.58 9.52
CA ALA A 648 -21.51 -23.22 9.08
C ALA A 648 -21.64 -24.58 9.75
N SER A 649 -22.70 -24.80 10.51
CA SER A 649 -22.95 -26.10 11.16
C SER A 649 -23.42 -27.20 10.19
N ASP A 650 -23.68 -26.84 8.93
CA ASP A 650 -24.09 -27.71 7.83
C ASP A 650 -23.32 -27.25 6.57
N GLN A 651 -23.95 -27.27 5.39
CA GLN A 651 -23.32 -26.97 4.10
C GLN A 651 -23.09 -25.48 3.79
N ILE A 652 -22.07 -25.21 2.98
CA ILE A 652 -21.84 -23.92 2.31
C ILE A 652 -22.00 -24.11 0.80
N ASN A 653 -22.79 -23.24 0.14
CA ASN A 653 -23.00 -23.25 -1.30
C ASN A 653 -22.70 -21.88 -1.89
N ILE A 654 -21.76 -21.83 -2.82
CA ILE A 654 -21.35 -20.62 -3.54
C ILE A 654 -21.84 -20.76 -4.97
N GLY A 655 -22.73 -19.88 -5.40
CA GLY A 655 -23.29 -19.86 -6.75
C GLY A 655 -24.23 -21.03 -7.02
N ARG A 656 -25.26 -21.18 -6.18
CA ARG A 656 -26.28 -22.26 -6.32
C ARG A 656 -27.07 -22.11 -7.63
N SER A 657 -27.42 -20.89 -8.03
CA SER A 657 -28.19 -20.65 -9.27
C SER A 657 -27.49 -19.71 -10.24
N HIS A 658 -26.74 -18.71 -9.75
CA HIS A 658 -26.07 -17.68 -10.56
C HIS A 658 -24.61 -17.50 -10.15
N THR A 659 -23.90 -16.62 -10.85
CA THR A 659 -22.53 -16.19 -10.55
C THR A 659 -22.41 -15.72 -9.11
N ALA A 660 -21.42 -16.24 -8.39
CA ALA A 660 -21.10 -15.84 -7.03
C ALA A 660 -19.60 -15.91 -6.79
N THR A 661 -19.13 -15.09 -5.87
CA THR A 661 -17.75 -15.12 -5.40
C THR A 661 -17.69 -15.32 -3.88
N PHE A 662 -16.77 -16.15 -3.44
CA PHE A 662 -16.34 -16.23 -2.06
C PHE A 662 -14.85 -15.92 -2.02
N THR A 663 -14.45 -14.90 -1.28
CA THR A 663 -13.04 -14.50 -1.15
C THR A 663 -12.60 -14.69 0.30
N GLN A 664 -11.47 -15.35 0.51
CA GLN A 664 -10.85 -15.50 1.82
C GLN A 664 -9.40 -15.00 1.76
N THR A 665 -9.08 -13.96 2.53
CA THR A 665 -7.71 -13.42 2.65
C THR A 665 -7.10 -13.68 4.02
N GLY A 666 -7.91 -14.09 5.00
CA GLY A 666 -7.48 -14.48 6.35
C GLY A 666 -8.55 -15.28 7.11
N GLY A 667 -8.44 -15.32 8.44
CA GLY A 667 -9.42 -15.97 9.32
C GLY A 667 -9.61 -17.47 9.10
N THR A 668 -10.71 -18.01 9.64
CA THR A 668 -11.08 -19.43 9.53
C THR A 668 -12.51 -19.61 9.02
N VAL A 669 -12.68 -20.39 7.96
CA VAL A 669 -13.97 -20.91 7.49
C VAL A 669 -14.10 -22.38 7.89
N THR A 670 -15.19 -22.73 8.55
CA THR A 670 -15.54 -24.13 8.86
C THR A 670 -16.90 -24.48 8.28
N ALA A 671 -16.92 -25.41 7.32
CA ALA A 671 -18.13 -26.09 6.86
C ALA A 671 -18.22 -27.46 7.53
N ASN A 672 -19.18 -27.66 8.44
CA ASN A 672 -19.34 -28.93 9.15
C ASN A 672 -20.02 -30.02 8.31
N ASN A 673 -20.44 -29.69 7.09
CA ASN A 673 -20.87 -30.63 6.06
C ASN A 673 -20.16 -30.30 4.73
N ASP A 674 -20.79 -30.55 3.59
CA ASP A 674 -20.18 -30.37 2.27
C ASP A 674 -20.03 -28.87 1.88
N LEU A 675 -18.99 -28.58 1.09
CA LEU A 675 -18.78 -27.30 0.41
C LEU A 675 -19.01 -27.49 -1.08
N TYR A 676 -19.86 -26.64 -1.66
CA TYR A 676 -20.09 -26.60 -3.10
C TYR A 676 -19.70 -25.24 -3.68
N VAL A 677 -18.76 -25.25 -4.61
CA VAL A 677 -18.46 -24.13 -5.51
C VAL A 677 -19.14 -24.44 -6.83
N ARG A 678 -20.28 -23.79 -7.05
CA ARG A 678 -21.30 -24.09 -8.07
C ARG A 678 -22.07 -25.39 -7.80
N ASN A 679 -23.36 -25.27 -7.48
CA ASN A 679 -24.29 -26.40 -7.33
C ASN A 679 -25.63 -26.16 -8.03
N LYS A 680 -25.65 -26.37 -9.35
CA LYS A 680 -26.83 -26.16 -10.19
C LYS A 680 -27.86 -27.29 -10.08
N GLN A 681 -27.42 -28.50 -9.76
CA GLN A 681 -28.31 -29.67 -9.72
C GLN A 681 -29.43 -29.52 -8.68
N ASP A 682 -29.15 -28.88 -7.55
CA ASP A 682 -30.15 -28.69 -6.50
C ASP A 682 -30.97 -27.39 -6.68
N GLY A 683 -30.53 -26.49 -7.56
CA GLY A 683 -31.06 -25.12 -7.68
C GLY A 683 -31.75 -24.77 -8.99
N GLY A 684 -31.64 -25.62 -10.03
CA GLY A 684 -32.29 -25.39 -11.34
C GLY A 684 -31.85 -24.11 -12.07
N GLY A 685 -30.68 -23.55 -11.72
CA GLY A 685 -30.22 -22.25 -12.25
C GLY A 685 -30.01 -22.23 -13.76
N SER A 686 -30.37 -21.14 -14.44
CA SER A 686 -30.21 -21.00 -15.89
C SER A 686 -28.84 -20.47 -16.31
N SER A 687 -28.12 -19.76 -15.42
CA SER A 687 -26.84 -19.10 -15.74
C SER A 687 -25.76 -20.12 -16.13
N THR A 688 -24.96 -19.76 -17.13
CA THR A 688 -23.75 -20.47 -17.59
C THR A 688 -22.49 -19.98 -16.89
N ASP A 689 -22.57 -18.85 -16.19
CA ASP A 689 -21.42 -18.21 -15.58
C ASP A 689 -20.94 -19.01 -14.36
N PRO A 690 -19.62 -18.98 -14.09
CA PRO A 690 -19.04 -19.79 -13.03
C PRO A 690 -19.32 -19.22 -11.64
N ALA A 691 -19.16 -20.07 -10.63
CA ALA A 691 -18.98 -19.64 -9.25
C ALA A 691 -17.51 -19.81 -8.86
N THR A 692 -16.98 -18.90 -8.05
CA THR A 692 -15.56 -18.89 -7.70
C THR A 692 -15.37 -18.85 -6.19
N TYR A 693 -14.49 -19.71 -5.68
CA TYR A 693 -13.87 -19.56 -4.36
C TYR A 693 -12.42 -19.15 -4.59
N HIS A 694 -12.01 -18.01 -4.04
CA HIS A 694 -10.64 -17.51 -4.10
C HIS A 694 -10.08 -17.37 -2.69
N MET A 695 -8.92 -17.98 -2.44
CA MET A 695 -8.25 -17.96 -1.14
C MET A 695 -6.80 -17.53 -1.30
N THR A 696 -6.37 -16.50 -0.55
CA THR A 696 -4.99 -15.99 -0.52
C THR A 696 -4.34 -16.11 0.87
N GLY A 697 -5.13 -16.46 1.89
CA GLY A 697 -4.65 -16.68 3.26
C GLY A 697 -5.71 -17.32 4.15
N GLY A 698 -5.36 -17.62 5.40
CA GLY A 698 -6.27 -18.21 6.39
C GLY A 698 -6.45 -19.73 6.27
N THR A 699 -7.48 -20.27 6.92
CA THR A 699 -7.79 -21.72 6.91
C THR A 699 -9.23 -22.01 6.47
N LEU A 700 -9.41 -22.98 5.58
CA LEU A 700 -10.69 -23.56 5.21
C LEU A 700 -10.74 -25.02 5.67
N ASN A 701 -11.69 -25.34 6.56
CA ASN A 701 -11.96 -26.70 7.02
C ASN A 701 -13.31 -27.19 6.50
N VAL A 702 -13.30 -28.24 5.68
CA VAL A 702 -14.52 -28.91 5.22
C VAL A 702 -14.61 -30.29 5.87
N ASN A 703 -15.39 -30.38 6.94
CA ASN A 703 -15.57 -31.61 7.74
C ASN A 703 -16.57 -32.58 7.10
N GLY A 704 -17.25 -32.14 6.04
CA GLY A 704 -18.16 -32.96 5.26
C GLY A 704 -17.51 -34.12 4.52
N THR A 705 -18.31 -34.68 3.63
CA THR A 705 -17.94 -35.80 2.79
C THR A 705 -17.28 -35.37 1.51
N HIS A 706 -17.68 -34.22 0.98
CA HIS A 706 -17.23 -33.72 -0.31
C HIS A 706 -16.98 -32.22 -0.25
N THR A 707 -15.87 -31.82 -0.87
CA THR A 707 -15.72 -30.50 -1.47
C THR A 707 -15.89 -30.67 -2.97
N VAL A 708 -16.83 -29.94 -3.56
CA VAL A 708 -17.16 -30.07 -4.97
C VAL A 708 -16.97 -28.73 -5.67
N VAL A 709 -16.15 -28.75 -6.72
CA VAL A 709 -15.87 -27.61 -7.60
C VAL A 709 -16.49 -27.92 -8.95
N GLY A 710 -17.71 -27.40 -9.15
CA GLY A 710 -18.55 -27.67 -10.31
C GLY A 710 -19.45 -28.89 -10.14
N ARG A 711 -20.75 -28.63 -9.95
CA ARG A 711 -21.81 -29.64 -9.88
C ARG A 711 -23.02 -29.23 -10.75
N GLY A 712 -23.06 -29.73 -11.98
CA GLY A 712 -24.03 -29.37 -13.01
C GLY A 712 -23.79 -28.00 -13.67
N GLY A 713 -22.67 -27.35 -13.36
CA GLY A 713 -22.26 -26.04 -13.85
C GLY A 713 -20.79 -25.79 -13.52
N MET A 714 -20.19 -24.78 -14.14
CA MET A 714 -18.76 -24.48 -13.97
C MET A 714 -18.45 -23.89 -12.58
N GLY A 715 -17.49 -24.49 -11.87
CA GLY A 715 -16.95 -23.97 -10.62
C GLY A 715 -15.45 -23.79 -10.70
N HIS A 716 -14.92 -22.78 -10.02
CA HIS A 716 -13.48 -22.52 -9.93
C HIS A 716 -13.05 -22.36 -8.48
N PHE A 717 -11.98 -23.06 -8.11
CA PHE A 717 -11.31 -22.88 -6.83
C PHE A 717 -9.89 -22.41 -7.09
N ILE A 718 -9.51 -21.27 -6.52
CA ILE A 718 -8.19 -20.65 -6.67
C ILE A 718 -7.58 -20.55 -5.28
N GLN A 719 -6.44 -21.22 -5.07
CA GLN A 719 -5.70 -21.23 -3.82
C GLN A 719 -4.31 -20.59 -4.02
N ASP A 720 -3.96 -19.65 -3.15
CA ASP A 720 -2.73 -18.85 -3.20
C ASP A 720 -2.27 -18.43 -1.79
N GLY A 721 -1.12 -17.76 -1.72
CA GLY A 721 -0.51 -17.19 -0.51
C GLY A 721 -0.28 -18.23 0.60
N ASP A 722 -0.47 -17.84 1.86
CA ASP A 722 -0.23 -18.71 3.03
C ASP A 722 -1.45 -19.55 3.44
N SER A 723 -2.38 -19.76 2.50
CA SER A 723 -3.65 -20.44 2.73
C SER A 723 -3.52 -21.94 3.08
N THR A 724 -4.42 -22.44 3.92
CA THR A 724 -4.56 -23.87 4.22
C THR A 724 -5.98 -24.37 3.93
N VAL A 725 -6.10 -25.39 3.08
CA VAL A 725 -7.36 -26.04 2.72
C VAL A 725 -7.36 -27.49 3.21
N ASN A 726 -8.25 -27.83 4.13
CA ASN A 726 -8.40 -29.17 4.68
C ASN A 726 -9.73 -29.77 4.21
N VAL A 727 -9.64 -30.80 3.38
CA VAL A 727 -10.81 -31.48 2.79
C VAL A 727 -10.67 -32.98 2.93
N ARG A 728 -11.81 -33.67 2.98
CA ARG A 728 -11.81 -35.14 2.94
C ARG A 728 -11.73 -35.67 1.52
N ARG A 729 -12.74 -35.36 0.70
CA ARG A 729 -12.73 -35.64 -0.75
C ARG A 729 -12.83 -34.34 -1.53
N LEU A 730 -12.11 -34.26 -2.64
CA LEU A 730 -12.20 -33.15 -3.58
C LEU A 730 -12.66 -33.68 -4.95
N PHE A 731 -13.78 -33.17 -5.45
CA PHE A 731 -14.25 -33.45 -6.80
C PHE A 731 -14.22 -32.18 -7.64
N VAL A 732 -13.55 -32.23 -8.79
CA VAL A 732 -13.59 -31.16 -9.79
C VAL A 732 -14.44 -31.67 -10.96
N ALA A 733 -15.50 -30.95 -11.30
CA ALA A 733 -16.53 -31.35 -12.26
C ALA A 733 -17.20 -32.70 -11.92
N GLU A 734 -18.03 -32.72 -10.85
CA GLU A 734 -18.65 -33.94 -10.35
C GLU A 734 -19.69 -34.53 -11.33
N PHE A 735 -20.50 -33.69 -11.97
CA PHE A 735 -21.60 -34.12 -12.83
C PHE A 735 -21.59 -33.44 -14.20
N GLY A 736 -22.32 -34.03 -15.16
CA GLY A 736 -22.47 -33.48 -16.51
C GLY A 736 -22.96 -32.02 -16.51
N GLY A 737 -22.45 -31.23 -17.45
CA GLY A 737 -22.68 -29.77 -17.51
C GLY A 737 -21.71 -28.94 -16.66
N SER A 738 -20.72 -29.57 -16.03
CA SER A 738 -19.66 -28.88 -15.26
C SER A 738 -18.36 -28.74 -16.04
N ASP A 739 -18.40 -28.86 -17.37
CA ASP A 739 -17.23 -28.75 -18.24
C ASP A 739 -16.53 -27.40 -18.05
N GLY A 740 -15.20 -27.43 -17.98
CA GLY A 740 -14.39 -26.24 -17.74
C GLY A 740 -14.19 -25.90 -16.26
N SER A 741 -14.72 -26.69 -15.32
CA SER A 741 -14.43 -26.47 -13.89
C SER A 741 -12.95 -26.69 -13.59
N THR A 742 -12.40 -25.85 -12.70
CA THR A 742 -10.97 -25.87 -12.40
C THR A 742 -10.67 -25.81 -10.90
N TYR A 743 -9.52 -26.40 -10.55
CA TYR A 743 -8.84 -26.13 -9.30
C TYR A 743 -7.42 -25.65 -9.63
N THR A 744 -7.04 -24.48 -9.14
CA THR A 744 -5.71 -23.90 -9.33
C THR A 744 -5.03 -23.71 -7.98
N LEU A 745 -3.89 -24.38 -7.78
CA LEU A 745 -3.04 -24.25 -6.61
C LEU A 745 -1.76 -23.48 -6.99
N MET A 746 -1.68 -22.23 -6.56
CA MET A 746 -0.54 -21.35 -6.81
C MET A 746 0.43 -21.32 -5.64
N ASP A 747 -0.07 -21.28 -4.41
CA ASP A 747 0.70 -21.37 -3.16
C ASP A 747 -0.16 -21.95 -2.03
N GLY A 748 0.41 -22.07 -0.82
CA GLY A 748 -0.29 -22.59 0.36
C GLY A 748 -0.27 -24.12 0.46
N THR A 749 -1.14 -24.67 1.29
CA THR A 749 -1.25 -26.12 1.53
C THR A 749 -2.66 -26.64 1.26
N LEU A 750 -2.80 -27.62 0.37
CA LEU A 750 -4.01 -28.41 0.17
C LEU A 750 -3.84 -29.79 0.81
N ASN A 751 -4.67 -30.12 1.79
CA ASN A 751 -4.71 -31.43 2.42
C ASN A 751 -5.99 -32.15 2.01
N ALA A 752 -5.85 -33.24 1.25
CA ALA A 752 -6.94 -34.15 0.92
C ALA A 752 -6.75 -35.47 1.67
N SER A 753 -7.54 -35.67 2.72
CA SER A 753 -7.37 -36.80 3.63
C SER A 753 -7.92 -38.13 3.11
N MET A 754 -8.55 -38.15 1.93
CA MET A 754 -9.13 -39.36 1.34
C MET A 754 -8.84 -39.50 -0.16
N ARG A 755 -9.56 -38.80 -1.04
CA ARG A 755 -9.31 -38.93 -2.48
C ARG A 755 -9.69 -37.68 -3.25
N VAL A 756 -9.06 -37.50 -4.39
CA VAL A 756 -9.26 -36.39 -5.32
C VAL A 756 -9.62 -36.96 -6.69
N GLU A 757 -10.66 -36.39 -7.31
CA GLU A 757 -11.07 -36.74 -8.66
C GLU A 757 -11.11 -35.48 -9.52
N VAL A 758 -10.27 -35.45 -10.55
CA VAL A 758 -10.21 -34.37 -11.53
C VAL A 758 -11.00 -34.80 -12.75
N GLY A 759 -12.25 -34.32 -12.83
CA GLY A 759 -13.18 -34.66 -13.89
C GLY A 759 -13.85 -36.00 -13.64
N ARG A 760 -14.94 -35.99 -12.88
CA ARG A 760 -15.69 -37.22 -12.61
C ARG A 760 -16.58 -37.58 -13.79
N SER A 761 -17.49 -36.69 -14.16
CA SER A 761 -18.44 -36.92 -15.27
C SER A 761 -18.51 -35.76 -16.27
N ALA A 762 -17.62 -34.78 -16.17
CA ALA A 762 -17.42 -33.68 -17.12
C ALA A 762 -15.93 -33.30 -17.15
N ALA A 763 -15.48 -32.63 -18.22
CA ALA A 763 -14.07 -32.30 -18.39
C ALA A 763 -13.61 -31.26 -17.36
N ALA A 764 -12.51 -31.54 -16.67
CA ALA A 764 -11.93 -30.66 -15.66
C ALA A 764 -10.43 -30.46 -15.84
N THR A 765 -9.92 -29.40 -15.23
CA THR A 765 -8.47 -29.14 -15.12
C THR A 765 -8.08 -28.88 -13.68
N PHE A 766 -7.05 -29.58 -13.20
CA PHE A 766 -6.32 -29.23 -11.99
C PHE A 766 -4.95 -28.67 -12.40
N THR A 767 -4.56 -27.51 -11.90
CA THR A 767 -3.27 -26.88 -12.20
C THR A 767 -2.54 -26.54 -10.91
N GLN A 768 -1.32 -27.03 -10.75
CA GLN A 768 -0.45 -26.73 -9.63
C GLN A 768 0.79 -25.99 -10.14
N THR A 769 0.90 -24.70 -9.84
CA THR A 769 2.07 -23.86 -10.18
C THR A 769 2.99 -23.62 -8.97
N GLY A 770 2.53 -23.93 -7.76
CA GLY A 770 3.30 -23.80 -6.52
C GLY A 770 2.61 -24.51 -5.34
N GLY A 771 2.92 -24.10 -4.12
CA GLY A 771 2.35 -24.68 -2.90
C GLY A 771 2.64 -26.17 -2.66
N VAL A 772 1.96 -26.74 -1.67
CA VAL A 772 2.05 -28.16 -1.29
C VAL A 772 0.67 -28.81 -1.37
N PHE A 773 0.57 -29.91 -2.12
CA PHE A 773 -0.63 -30.73 -2.17
C PHE A 773 -0.36 -32.10 -1.53
N ASN A 774 -0.99 -32.35 -0.38
CA ASN A 774 -0.96 -33.61 0.33
C ASN A 774 -2.22 -34.45 0.01
N ALA A 775 -2.12 -35.30 -1.01
CA ALA A 775 -3.11 -36.31 -1.39
C ALA A 775 -2.72 -37.68 -0.79
N MET A 776 -2.76 -37.76 0.54
CA MET A 776 -2.23 -38.89 1.33
C MET A 776 -3.30 -39.86 1.86
N GLY A 777 -4.52 -39.75 1.35
CA GLY A 777 -5.68 -40.40 1.93
C GLY A 777 -5.59 -41.92 2.05
N ALA A 778 -6.28 -42.44 3.07
CA ALA A 778 -6.29 -43.85 3.40
C ALA A 778 -6.84 -44.68 2.24
N LEU A 779 -6.12 -45.75 1.91
CA LEU A 779 -6.54 -46.73 0.92
C LEU A 779 -7.86 -47.38 1.38
N GLU A 780 -8.92 -47.22 0.60
CA GLU A 780 -10.12 -48.05 0.77
C GLU A 780 -9.78 -49.48 0.34
N ALA A 781 -10.34 -50.49 1.00
CA ALA A 781 -10.29 -51.88 0.53
C ALA A 781 -11.24 -52.06 -0.68
N SER A 782 -11.02 -51.27 -1.73
CA SER A 782 -11.82 -51.20 -2.95
C SER A 782 -10.89 -51.35 -4.16
N PRO A 783 -11.32 -51.99 -5.26
CA PRO A 783 -10.57 -51.98 -6.52
C PRO A 783 -10.33 -50.56 -7.07
N ASP A 784 -11.14 -49.57 -6.66
CA ASP A 784 -10.99 -48.14 -6.95
C ASP A 784 -9.98 -47.44 -6.03
N ASN A 785 -8.85 -48.08 -5.72
CA ASN A 785 -7.88 -47.56 -4.75
C ASN A 785 -6.95 -46.51 -5.36
N PHE A 786 -7.22 -45.22 -5.13
CA PHE A 786 -6.39 -44.11 -5.59
C PHE A 786 -6.44 -42.95 -4.60
N SER A 787 -5.38 -42.14 -4.53
CA SER A 787 -5.45 -40.83 -3.90
C SER A 787 -5.81 -39.74 -4.90
N ILE A 788 -5.37 -39.87 -6.16
CA ILE A 788 -5.74 -38.99 -7.27
C ILE A 788 -6.20 -39.82 -8.46
N LEU A 789 -7.37 -39.50 -9.01
CA LEU A 789 -7.87 -40.00 -10.28
C LEU A 789 -8.11 -38.86 -11.26
N ILE A 790 -7.54 -38.96 -12.46
CA ILE A 790 -7.71 -37.97 -13.53
C ILE A 790 -8.60 -38.56 -14.62
N GLY A 791 -9.78 -37.97 -14.76
CA GLY A 791 -10.81 -38.37 -15.70
C GLY A 791 -11.43 -39.72 -15.35
N ARG A 792 -12.51 -39.76 -14.57
CA ARG A 792 -13.23 -41.02 -14.31
C ARG A 792 -14.02 -41.45 -15.55
N ASP A 793 -15.02 -40.65 -15.94
CA ASP A 793 -15.92 -40.94 -17.06
C ASP A 793 -15.64 -40.06 -18.30
N VAL A 794 -14.81 -39.02 -18.17
CA VAL A 794 -14.50 -38.05 -19.22
C VAL A 794 -13.02 -37.69 -19.18
N ALA A 795 -12.39 -37.50 -20.34
CA ALA A 795 -11.00 -37.07 -20.42
C ALA A 795 -10.78 -35.75 -19.67
N SER A 796 -9.75 -35.70 -18.82
CA SER A 796 -9.42 -34.53 -17.99
C SER A 796 -7.91 -34.34 -17.85
N THR A 797 -7.52 -33.19 -17.30
CA THR A 797 -6.11 -32.79 -17.25
C THR A 797 -5.67 -32.45 -15.83
N TYR A 798 -4.49 -32.92 -15.46
CA TYR A 798 -3.72 -32.43 -14.33
C TYR A 798 -2.41 -31.84 -14.84
N ASN A 799 -2.11 -30.58 -14.51
CA ASN A 799 -0.84 -29.93 -14.81
C ASN A 799 -0.03 -29.74 -13.52
N LEU A 800 1.14 -30.39 -13.43
CA LEU A 800 2.14 -30.16 -12.40
C LEU A 800 3.24 -29.27 -13.01
N GLU A 801 3.16 -27.98 -12.71
CA GLU A 801 4.00 -26.91 -13.26
C GLU A 801 4.96 -26.32 -12.21
N GLY A 802 4.65 -26.49 -10.92
CA GLY A 802 5.49 -26.08 -9.79
C GLY A 802 4.99 -26.69 -8.47
N GLY A 803 5.59 -26.28 -7.34
CA GLY A 803 5.18 -26.75 -6.01
C GLY A 803 5.58 -28.20 -5.70
N THR A 804 5.02 -28.78 -4.65
CA THR A 804 5.20 -30.20 -4.26
C THR A 804 3.87 -30.94 -4.29
N LEU A 805 3.83 -32.06 -5.01
CA LEU A 805 2.70 -33.01 -5.01
C LEU A 805 3.09 -34.27 -4.24
N ASN A 806 2.49 -34.46 -3.07
CA ASN A 806 2.57 -35.68 -2.27
C ASN A 806 1.34 -36.54 -2.53
N ALA A 807 1.48 -37.66 -3.25
CA ALA A 807 0.36 -38.52 -3.59
C ALA A 807 0.67 -40.00 -3.42
N ARG A 808 -0.12 -40.73 -2.62
CA ARG A 808 0.03 -42.19 -2.52
C ARG A 808 -0.13 -42.91 -3.87
N THR A 809 -1.23 -42.67 -4.60
CA THR A 809 -1.47 -43.34 -5.88
C THR A 809 -2.12 -42.40 -6.88
N ILE A 810 -1.50 -42.26 -8.05
CA ILE A 810 -2.01 -41.45 -9.16
C ILE A 810 -2.47 -42.39 -10.28
N ARG A 811 -3.75 -42.27 -10.63
CA ARG A 811 -4.39 -42.97 -11.75
C ARG A 811 -4.95 -41.97 -12.75
N LYS A 812 -5.02 -42.38 -14.00
CA LYS A 812 -5.73 -41.63 -15.04
C LYS A 812 -6.44 -42.56 -15.99
N ARG A 813 -7.53 -42.10 -16.60
CA ARG A 813 -8.10 -42.75 -17.77
C ARG A 813 -7.14 -42.63 -18.96
N ALA A 814 -7.26 -43.57 -19.90
CA ALA A 814 -6.34 -43.68 -21.05
C ALA A 814 -6.18 -42.38 -21.84
N ASP A 815 -7.28 -41.68 -22.13
CA ASP A 815 -7.33 -40.42 -22.88
C ASP A 815 -7.16 -39.15 -22.00
N SER A 816 -6.97 -39.32 -20.69
CA SER A 816 -6.67 -38.22 -19.77
C SER A 816 -5.19 -37.89 -19.73
N THR A 817 -4.85 -36.67 -19.34
CA THR A 817 -3.49 -36.15 -19.39
C THR A 817 -2.98 -35.80 -17.99
N PHE A 818 -1.77 -36.26 -17.67
CA PHE A 818 -0.96 -35.74 -16.58
C PHE A 818 0.27 -35.08 -17.19
N LYS A 819 0.44 -33.77 -17.01
CA LYS A 819 1.59 -33.02 -17.53
C LYS A 819 2.55 -32.75 -16.40
N PHE A 820 3.76 -33.30 -16.50
CA PHE A 820 4.83 -33.05 -15.55
C PHE A 820 5.87 -32.11 -16.16
N THR A 821 5.61 -30.81 -16.05
CA THR A 821 6.36 -29.72 -16.68
C THR A 821 7.06 -28.81 -15.67
N GLY A 822 7.05 -29.19 -14.39
CA GLY A 822 7.76 -28.51 -13.31
C GLY A 822 7.37 -29.13 -11.98
N GLY A 823 7.74 -28.48 -10.87
CA GLY A 823 7.40 -28.93 -9.51
C GLY A 823 8.10 -30.22 -9.09
N ARG A 824 7.83 -30.64 -7.86
CA ARG A 824 8.36 -31.85 -7.22
C ARG A 824 7.25 -32.88 -7.07
N LEU A 825 7.43 -34.07 -7.64
CA LEU A 825 6.49 -35.18 -7.54
C LEU A 825 7.00 -36.25 -6.56
N GLN A 826 6.23 -36.50 -5.52
CA GLN A 826 6.45 -37.50 -4.48
C GLN A 826 5.27 -38.47 -4.44
N ALA A 827 5.48 -39.73 -4.81
CA ALA A 827 4.38 -40.69 -4.88
C ALA A 827 4.77 -42.14 -4.57
N ASP A 828 3.87 -42.95 -4.02
CA ASP A 828 4.13 -44.39 -3.85
C ASP A 828 3.92 -45.15 -5.17
N LEU A 829 2.86 -44.84 -5.92
CA LEU A 829 2.46 -45.55 -7.14
C LEU A 829 1.91 -44.61 -8.23
N ILE A 830 2.39 -44.77 -9.46
CA ILE A 830 1.91 -44.09 -10.66
C ILE A 830 1.48 -45.16 -11.68
N GLU A 831 0.18 -45.22 -12.02
CA GLU A 831 -0.38 -46.31 -12.84
C GLU A 831 -0.44 -46.03 -14.35
N PHE A 832 0.50 -45.24 -14.85
CA PHE A 832 0.58 -44.87 -16.26
C PHE A 832 2.01 -44.53 -16.66
N ASP A 833 2.26 -44.40 -17.96
CA ASP A 833 3.53 -43.92 -18.48
C ASP A 833 3.82 -42.49 -18.01
N LEU A 834 4.92 -42.29 -17.29
CA LEU A 834 5.32 -41.01 -16.76
C LEU A 834 6.40 -40.37 -17.63
N THR A 835 6.10 -39.20 -18.19
CA THR A 835 7.10 -38.35 -18.87
C THR A 835 7.40 -37.13 -18.01
N ASN A 836 8.63 -37.06 -17.48
CA ASN A 836 9.15 -35.88 -16.80
C ASN A 836 9.76 -34.93 -17.83
N THR A 837 9.06 -33.83 -18.14
CA THR A 837 9.51 -32.84 -19.12
C THR A 837 10.51 -31.87 -18.51
N SER A 838 10.22 -31.39 -17.29
CA SER A 838 11.00 -30.34 -16.63
C SER A 838 10.79 -30.23 -15.12
N GLY A 839 10.26 -31.27 -14.46
CA GLY A 839 10.07 -31.31 -13.01
C GLY A 839 11.10 -32.17 -12.29
N THR A 840 10.94 -32.30 -10.98
CA THR A 840 11.76 -33.14 -10.09
C THR A 840 10.97 -34.37 -9.66
N MET A 841 11.31 -35.54 -10.21
CA MET A 841 10.82 -36.82 -9.73
C MET A 841 11.59 -37.18 -8.46
N ALA A 842 10.91 -37.24 -7.31
CA ALA A 842 11.53 -37.57 -6.02
C ALA A 842 10.81 -38.79 -5.43
N PRO A 843 11.40 -39.99 -5.46
CA PRO A 843 10.68 -41.18 -5.06
C PRO A 843 10.18 -41.16 -3.61
N GLY A 844 8.98 -41.71 -3.38
CA GLY A 844 8.39 -41.85 -2.05
C GLY A 844 8.03 -40.53 -1.34
N HIS A 845 8.01 -40.57 0.00
CA HIS A 845 7.67 -39.45 0.90
C HIS A 845 8.80 -39.24 1.92
N SER A 846 9.89 -38.61 1.45
CA SER A 846 11.26 -38.86 1.93
C SER A 846 11.72 -40.27 1.52
N VAL A 847 12.88 -40.73 2.04
CA VAL A 847 13.50 -42.03 1.76
C VAL A 847 12.45 -43.13 1.57
N GLY A 848 12.25 -43.53 0.31
CA GLY A 848 11.14 -44.40 -0.06
C GLY A 848 11.18 -44.89 -1.49
N THR A 849 10.09 -45.53 -1.92
CA THR A 849 9.99 -46.12 -3.25
C THR A 849 8.82 -45.53 -4.02
N THR A 850 9.06 -45.09 -5.25
CA THR A 850 7.99 -44.88 -6.23
C THR A 850 7.98 -46.03 -7.21
N THR A 851 6.81 -46.62 -7.44
CA THR A 851 6.58 -47.51 -8.57
C THR A 851 5.89 -46.78 -9.72
N VAL A 852 6.49 -46.76 -10.90
CA VAL A 852 5.84 -46.40 -12.16
C VAL A 852 5.39 -47.68 -12.85
N ASN A 853 4.09 -47.96 -12.82
CA ASN A 853 3.47 -49.10 -13.49
C ASN A 853 3.20 -48.78 -14.97
N GLY A 854 4.27 -48.40 -15.67
CA GLY A 854 4.32 -47.93 -17.04
C GLY A 854 5.76 -47.61 -17.41
N SER A 855 5.99 -46.99 -18.55
CA SER A 855 7.31 -46.49 -18.94
C SER A 855 7.63 -45.19 -18.20
N TYR A 856 8.90 -45.00 -17.85
CA TYR A 856 9.43 -43.75 -17.32
C TYR A 856 10.34 -43.10 -18.35
N THR A 857 10.04 -41.86 -18.72
CA THR A 857 10.87 -41.04 -19.60
C THR A 857 11.24 -39.75 -18.91
N GLN A 858 12.53 -39.49 -18.72
CA GLN A 858 13.04 -38.19 -18.34
C GLN A 858 13.61 -37.48 -19.57
N LEU A 859 13.19 -36.23 -19.79
CA LEU A 859 13.73 -35.36 -20.85
C LEU A 859 14.81 -34.43 -20.28
N ALA A 860 15.55 -33.74 -21.15
CA ALA A 860 16.67 -32.85 -20.80
C ALA A 860 16.38 -31.82 -19.69
N GLY A 861 15.13 -31.38 -19.52
CA GLY A 861 14.74 -30.43 -18.49
C GLY A 861 14.42 -31.05 -17.13
N GLY A 862 14.25 -32.37 -17.04
CA GLY A 862 13.82 -33.07 -15.83
C GLY A 862 14.97 -33.46 -14.92
N THR A 863 14.68 -33.59 -13.62
CA THR A 863 15.60 -34.08 -12.59
C THR A 863 15.02 -35.32 -11.93
N LEU A 864 15.84 -36.35 -11.73
CA LEU A 864 15.58 -37.43 -10.79
C LEU A 864 16.34 -37.11 -9.50
N GLU A 865 15.63 -36.92 -8.41
CA GLU A 865 16.24 -36.68 -7.10
C GLU A 865 16.16 -37.94 -6.24
N MET A 866 17.28 -38.31 -5.60
CA MET A 866 17.38 -39.49 -4.74
C MET A 866 18.01 -39.12 -3.39
N GLU A 867 17.28 -39.36 -2.31
CA GLU A 867 17.77 -39.25 -0.94
C GLU A 867 18.57 -40.49 -0.53
N LEU A 868 19.76 -40.29 0.04
CA LEU A 868 20.63 -41.36 0.55
C LEU A 868 20.82 -41.18 2.05
N THR A 869 20.40 -42.15 2.86
CA THR A 869 20.55 -42.11 4.32
C THR A 869 21.12 -43.41 4.88
N THR A 870 21.57 -43.39 6.14
CA THR A 870 21.98 -44.63 6.82
C THR A 870 20.83 -45.61 7.05
N GLY A 871 19.58 -45.15 6.95
CA GLY A 871 18.37 -45.96 7.15
C GLY A 871 17.80 -46.56 5.86
N GLY A 872 18.33 -46.17 4.70
CA GLY A 872 17.80 -46.55 3.39
C GLY A 872 18.05 -45.45 2.35
N ASN A 873 17.76 -45.76 1.10
CA ASN A 873 17.87 -44.84 -0.02
C ASN A 873 16.55 -44.82 -0.79
N ASP A 874 16.32 -43.76 -1.54
CA ASP A 874 15.24 -43.73 -2.52
C ASP A 874 15.42 -44.83 -3.59
N LEU A 875 14.30 -45.28 -4.14
CA LEU A 875 14.25 -46.22 -5.26
C LEU A 875 13.11 -45.86 -6.22
N LEU A 876 13.42 -45.81 -7.52
CA LEU A 876 12.42 -45.74 -8.58
C LEU A 876 12.27 -47.12 -9.23
N VAL A 877 11.12 -47.75 -9.07
CA VAL A 877 10.78 -49.02 -9.75
C VAL A 877 9.98 -48.71 -11.00
N VAL A 878 10.38 -49.25 -12.16
CA VAL A 878 9.71 -49.00 -13.44
C VAL A 878 9.34 -50.31 -14.12
N ASN A 879 8.05 -50.52 -14.40
CA ASN A 879 7.56 -51.76 -15.03
C ASN A 879 7.62 -51.74 -16.56
N GLY A 880 7.69 -50.55 -17.16
CA GLY A 880 7.85 -50.34 -18.60
C GLY A 880 9.28 -49.94 -18.97
N ARG A 881 9.43 -49.28 -20.12
CA ARG A 881 10.74 -48.82 -20.59
C ARG A 881 11.27 -47.67 -19.74
N VAL A 882 12.59 -47.61 -19.59
CA VAL A 882 13.29 -46.48 -18.97
C VAL A 882 14.07 -45.73 -20.06
N ASN A 883 13.79 -44.45 -20.23
CA ASN A 883 14.54 -43.55 -21.12
C ASN A 883 15.00 -42.32 -20.34
N LEU A 884 16.31 -42.06 -20.32
CA LEU A 884 16.93 -41.05 -19.46
C LEU A 884 17.63 -39.94 -20.25
N ASP A 885 17.50 -38.74 -19.74
CA ASP A 885 18.17 -37.50 -20.11
C ASP A 885 18.15 -36.61 -18.85
N GLY A 886 18.59 -35.36 -18.93
CA GLY A 886 18.46 -34.40 -17.83
C GLY A 886 19.27 -34.78 -16.59
N GLU A 887 18.92 -34.24 -15.43
CA GLU A 887 19.78 -34.30 -14.24
C GLU A 887 19.48 -35.50 -13.32
N LEU A 888 20.53 -36.01 -12.68
CA LEU A 888 20.46 -36.84 -11.48
C LEU A 888 20.95 -36.00 -10.28
N LEU A 889 20.09 -35.79 -9.30
CA LEU A 889 20.42 -35.10 -8.05
C LEU A 889 20.47 -36.10 -6.89
N LEU A 890 21.59 -36.14 -6.17
CA LEU A 890 21.76 -37.00 -5.00
C LEU A 890 21.82 -36.16 -3.73
N LEU A 891 20.92 -36.43 -2.79
CA LEU A 891 20.88 -35.79 -1.48
C LEU A 891 21.41 -36.76 -0.43
N ALA A 892 22.73 -36.73 -0.21
CA ALA A 892 23.39 -37.60 0.77
C ALA A 892 23.33 -37.02 2.19
N GLY A 893 22.60 -37.70 3.08
CA GLY A 893 22.55 -37.39 4.51
C GLY A 893 23.70 -37.96 5.33
N TYR A 894 24.65 -38.67 4.69
CA TYR A 894 25.80 -39.31 5.34
C TYR A 894 26.96 -39.53 4.37
N ASP A 895 28.16 -39.74 4.91
CA ASP A 895 29.32 -40.14 4.13
C ASP A 895 29.21 -41.61 3.72
N VAL A 896 29.00 -41.86 2.42
CA VAL A 896 28.74 -43.19 1.88
C VAL A 896 30.04 -44.02 1.82
N PRO A 897 30.12 -45.18 2.49
CA PRO A 897 31.32 -46.01 2.50
C PRO A 897 31.73 -46.48 1.11
N GLU A 898 33.04 -46.58 0.87
CA GLU A 898 33.59 -47.17 -0.35
C GLU A 898 33.05 -48.59 -0.59
N ASN A 899 32.86 -48.94 -1.86
CA ASN A 899 32.25 -50.16 -2.38
C ASN A 899 30.76 -50.35 -2.05
N THR A 900 30.09 -49.36 -1.44
CA THR A 900 28.63 -49.38 -1.31
C THR A 900 27.99 -49.31 -2.69
N ARG A 901 27.04 -50.22 -2.94
CA ARG A 901 26.21 -50.24 -4.15
C ARG A 901 24.83 -49.68 -3.83
N ILE A 902 24.34 -48.78 -4.68
CA ILE A 902 23.06 -48.10 -4.51
C ILE A 902 22.26 -48.25 -5.80
N LEU A 903 21.20 -49.04 -5.73
CA LEU A 903 20.23 -49.16 -6.82
C LEU A 903 19.35 -47.91 -6.83
N LEU A 904 19.38 -47.16 -7.94
CA LEU A 904 18.57 -45.95 -8.10
C LEU A 904 17.28 -46.25 -8.87
N ILE A 905 17.41 -47.01 -9.96
CA ILE A 905 16.28 -47.41 -10.81
C ILE A 905 16.30 -48.91 -10.99
N ASP A 906 15.22 -49.57 -10.59
CA ASP A 906 14.93 -50.98 -10.84
C ASP A 906 14.04 -51.09 -12.10
N ASN A 907 14.63 -51.47 -13.23
CA ASN A 907 13.94 -51.60 -14.51
C ASN A 907 13.45 -53.05 -14.67
N ILE A 908 12.21 -53.27 -14.24
CA ILE A 908 11.58 -54.60 -14.22
C ILE A 908 11.34 -55.14 -15.65
N SER A 909 11.25 -54.26 -16.65
CA SER A 909 11.11 -54.69 -18.04
C SER A 909 12.37 -55.41 -18.53
N SER A 910 12.28 -56.21 -19.58
CA SER A 910 13.47 -56.80 -20.21
C SER A 910 14.19 -55.83 -21.18
N ASP A 911 13.60 -54.66 -21.43
CA ASP A 911 14.17 -53.67 -22.33
C ASP A 911 15.34 -52.96 -21.63
N LEU A 912 16.41 -52.68 -22.38
CA LEU A 912 17.54 -51.92 -21.86
C LEU A 912 17.11 -50.50 -21.48
N THR A 913 17.70 -49.97 -20.41
CA THR A 913 17.65 -48.52 -20.15
C THR A 913 18.32 -47.79 -21.30
N THR A 914 17.60 -46.85 -21.92
CA THR A 914 18.12 -46.05 -23.03
C THR A 914 18.43 -44.62 -22.59
N GLY A 915 19.39 -43.98 -23.26
CA GLY A 915 19.87 -42.67 -22.84
C GLY A 915 20.78 -42.73 -21.61
N ALA A 916 21.07 -41.59 -21.02
CA ALA A 916 21.88 -41.42 -19.82
C ALA A 916 21.55 -40.07 -19.18
N PHE A 917 21.77 -39.91 -17.87
CA PHE A 917 21.73 -38.59 -17.26
C PHE A 917 22.80 -37.68 -17.88
N ALA A 918 22.50 -36.39 -17.95
CA ALA A 918 23.37 -35.34 -18.45
C ALA A 918 24.74 -35.43 -17.79
N ASP A 919 25.79 -35.37 -18.63
CA ASP A 919 27.19 -35.46 -18.23
C ASP A 919 27.60 -36.75 -17.49
N LEU A 920 26.73 -37.76 -17.46
CA LEU A 920 26.96 -39.04 -16.78
C LEU A 920 26.79 -40.25 -17.72
N PRO A 921 27.53 -40.37 -18.84
CA PRO A 921 27.50 -41.59 -19.66
C PRO A 921 27.98 -42.82 -18.86
N GLU A 922 27.71 -44.03 -19.38
CA GLU A 922 28.10 -45.31 -18.75
C GLU A 922 29.55 -45.30 -18.21
N GLY A 923 29.71 -45.65 -16.93
CA GLY A 923 31.00 -45.76 -16.26
C GLY A 923 31.60 -44.43 -15.78
N THR A 924 30.88 -43.32 -15.89
CA THR A 924 31.35 -42.00 -15.42
C THR A 924 31.52 -41.97 -13.91
N TRP A 925 32.56 -41.27 -13.44
CA TRP A 925 32.82 -41.03 -12.02
C TRP A 925 32.50 -39.58 -11.69
N PHE A 926 31.75 -39.35 -10.62
CA PHE A 926 31.36 -38.01 -10.18
C PHE A 926 31.31 -37.91 -8.66
N GLY A 927 31.52 -36.70 -8.13
CA GLY A 927 31.44 -36.42 -6.70
C GLY A 927 30.05 -35.95 -6.28
N VAL A 928 29.70 -36.17 -5.02
CA VAL A 928 28.45 -35.68 -4.41
C VAL A 928 28.82 -34.84 -3.18
N PRO A 929 28.25 -33.64 -3.01
CA PRO A 929 28.48 -32.84 -1.82
C PRO A 929 28.21 -33.63 -0.53
N GLY A 930 29.17 -33.63 0.39
CA GLY A 930 29.06 -34.34 1.68
C GLY A 930 29.47 -35.81 1.67
N VAL A 931 29.87 -36.36 0.52
CA VAL A 931 30.39 -37.73 0.39
C VAL A 931 31.86 -37.69 -0.01
N THR A 932 32.70 -38.46 0.68
CA THR A 932 34.16 -38.50 0.45
C THR A 932 34.54 -39.41 -0.71
N ALA A 933 33.75 -40.46 -0.96
CA ALA A 933 33.91 -41.31 -2.14
C ALA A 933 33.36 -40.62 -3.40
N SER A 934 33.92 -40.98 -4.57
CA SER A 934 33.26 -40.70 -5.85
C SER A 934 32.24 -41.80 -6.14
N PHE A 935 31.21 -41.53 -6.94
CA PHE A 935 30.31 -42.55 -7.45
C PHE A 935 30.64 -42.90 -8.89
N ALA A 936 30.76 -44.18 -9.19
CA ALA A 936 30.74 -44.71 -10.54
C ALA A 936 29.31 -45.15 -10.89
N ILE A 937 28.75 -44.64 -11.99
CA ILE A 937 27.42 -45.00 -12.47
C ILE A 937 27.46 -46.10 -13.52
N THR A 938 26.50 -47.03 -13.45
CA THR A 938 26.21 -47.98 -14.53
C THR A 938 24.72 -48.02 -14.81
N TYR A 939 24.37 -48.12 -16.09
CA TYR A 939 23.01 -48.33 -16.63
C TYR A 939 22.79 -49.82 -16.99
N GLN A 940 23.73 -50.69 -16.63
CA GLN A 940 23.70 -52.14 -16.80
C GLN A 940 23.78 -52.86 -15.45
N GLY A 941 23.32 -52.20 -14.39
CA GLY A 941 23.27 -52.74 -13.04
C GLY A 941 22.28 -53.90 -12.91
N GLY A 942 22.30 -54.56 -11.76
CA GLY A 942 21.34 -55.61 -11.38
C GLY A 942 21.13 -56.69 -12.45
N THR A 943 19.96 -56.70 -13.09
CA THR A 943 19.57 -57.68 -14.12
C THR A 943 20.14 -57.39 -15.53
N GLY A 944 20.95 -56.34 -15.67
CA GLY A 944 21.63 -55.95 -16.91
C GLY A 944 21.07 -54.69 -17.58
N ASN A 945 20.08 -54.05 -16.97
CA ASN A 945 19.41 -52.84 -17.45
C ASN A 945 19.05 -51.85 -16.33
N ASP A 946 19.50 -52.09 -15.10
CA ASP A 946 19.21 -51.24 -13.95
C ASP A 946 20.20 -50.08 -13.84
N VAL A 947 19.81 -49.01 -13.14
CA VAL A 947 20.72 -47.89 -12.84
C VAL A 947 21.26 -48.02 -11.42
N GLU A 948 22.56 -48.27 -11.30
CA GLU A 948 23.24 -48.49 -10.02
C GLU A 948 24.46 -47.56 -9.90
N LEU A 949 24.70 -47.07 -8.67
CA LEU A 949 25.93 -46.40 -8.29
C LEU A 949 26.81 -47.34 -7.47
N THR A 950 28.12 -47.27 -7.68
CA THR A 950 29.12 -47.84 -6.77
C THR A 950 29.99 -46.73 -6.20
N ALA A 951 30.02 -46.57 -4.87
CA ALA A 951 30.97 -45.69 -4.20
C ALA A 951 32.39 -46.23 -4.41
N VAL A 952 33.28 -45.43 -4.97
CA VAL A 952 34.67 -45.81 -5.26
C VAL A 952 35.64 -44.83 -4.58
N PRO A 953 36.83 -45.30 -4.15
CA PRO A 953 37.86 -44.42 -3.62
C PRO A 953 38.19 -43.34 -4.65
N GLU A 954 38.48 -42.12 -4.19
CA GLU A 954 38.95 -41.06 -5.08
C GLU A 954 40.14 -41.58 -5.92
N PRO A 955 40.23 -41.25 -7.23
CA PRO A 955 41.33 -41.71 -8.05
C PRO A 955 42.67 -41.29 -7.43
N ALA A 956 43.48 -42.26 -7.00
CA ALA A 956 44.85 -42.04 -6.52
C ALA A 956 45.74 -41.27 -7.53
N THR A 957 45.27 -41.11 -8.76
CA THR A 957 45.82 -40.28 -9.83
C THR A 957 46.01 -38.81 -9.45
N MET A 958 45.17 -38.21 -8.61
CA MET A 958 45.38 -36.83 -8.11
C MET A 958 46.56 -36.76 -7.13
N GLY A 959 46.71 -37.78 -6.27
CA GLY A 959 47.88 -37.95 -5.39
C GLY A 959 49.18 -38.20 -6.18
N LEU A 960 49.11 -39.00 -7.26
CA LEU A 960 50.24 -39.22 -8.17
C LEU A 960 50.60 -37.96 -8.98
N LEU A 961 49.63 -37.13 -9.36
CA LEU A 961 49.88 -35.87 -10.08
C LEU A 961 50.57 -34.82 -9.17
N ALA A 962 50.19 -34.76 -7.89
CA ALA A 962 50.86 -33.94 -6.89
C ALA A 962 52.30 -34.45 -6.58
N LEU A 963 52.49 -35.76 -6.52
CA LEU A 963 53.83 -36.38 -6.40
C LEU A 963 54.69 -36.16 -7.66
N ALA A 964 54.10 -36.20 -8.84
CA ALA A 964 54.78 -35.89 -10.11
C ALA A 964 55.15 -34.41 -10.24
N ALA A 965 54.30 -33.49 -9.80
CA ALA A 965 54.59 -32.06 -9.73
C ALA A 965 55.69 -31.74 -8.69
N GLY A 966 55.68 -32.42 -7.54
CA GLY A 966 56.75 -32.35 -6.53
C GLY A 966 58.09 -32.91 -7.04
N ALA A 967 58.07 -34.02 -7.78
CA ALA A 967 59.26 -34.60 -8.41
C ALA A 967 59.82 -33.72 -9.54
N LEU A 968 58.97 -33.04 -10.32
CA LEU A 968 59.38 -32.08 -11.36
C LEU A 968 59.99 -30.81 -10.75
N GLY A 969 59.42 -30.31 -9.64
CA GLY A 969 60.00 -29.20 -8.86
C GLY A 969 61.35 -29.55 -8.22
N GLY A 970 61.53 -30.79 -7.75
CA GLY A 970 62.80 -31.31 -7.26
C GLY A 970 63.86 -31.49 -8.36
N TYR A 971 63.45 -31.89 -9.57
CA TYR A 971 64.34 -32.06 -10.73
C TYR A 971 64.86 -30.71 -11.28
N ILE A 972 64.04 -29.65 -11.27
CA ILE A 972 64.46 -28.30 -11.68
C ILE A 972 65.46 -27.68 -10.68
N ARG A 973 65.40 -28.06 -9.39
CA ARG A 973 66.33 -27.57 -8.36
C ARG A 973 67.73 -28.21 -8.43
N ARG A 974 67.89 -29.39 -9.06
CA ARG A 974 69.18 -30.08 -9.25
C ARG A 974 69.99 -29.65 -10.49
N ARG A 975 69.46 -28.78 -11.35
CA ARG A 975 70.17 -28.24 -12.53
C ARG A 975 70.75 -26.83 -12.33
N ARG A 976 70.74 -26.30 -11.09
CA ARG A 976 71.35 -25.01 -10.72
C ARG A 976 72.41 -25.14 -9.62
N SER A 977 73.20 -26.20 -9.65
CA SER A 977 74.40 -26.38 -8.83
C SER A 977 75.55 -26.82 -9.72
#